data_AF-A0A1S9RRW4-F1
#
_entry.id   AF-A0A1S9RRW4-F1
#
_cell.length_a   1.000
_cell.length_b   1.000
_cell.length_c   1.000
_cell.angle_alpha   90.00
_cell.angle_beta   90.00
_cell.angle_gamma   90.00
#
_symmetry.space_group_name_H-M   'P 1'
#
loop_
_entity.id
_entity.type
_entity.pdbx_description
1 polymer ?
#
loop_
_entity_poly.entity_id
_entity_poly.type
_entity_poly.pdbx_seq_one_letter_code
_entity_poly.pdbx_strand_id
1 'polypeptide(L)'
;MVKTAKENALLRLLLQVSNAQLLEAFPNDSSFERTDPCGYVPFSRIERKGIEDWAQFPLDTADNIRKWQKFCVNQGTTRPPHQVVGNKHSPSRSSCPSGQKRKHSALEGSSNQPFEERVEFSGASVSLQGPQLWSTSPTALQRAQERPTGPQQARKDPNTNASEGYEVDTADSGPYPLIGGDKAITVSTSSSWDGAPSLNFQQRFLWLPAGAHQRLQTTLLDKFINEPLAHCCMERQSVSLTMAIRKVIIVGAGPSGLILGILLAKQGIEVELLDAGADLDDQPRAAHYATPATYELARAGVLDDVKAVGIRCKSFAWRKMDTTFIAGMKHDVLPADYPYSMVVLPLDRLGKILYEHIQGQPTATVKWSHRVVRIGQDQGKAWVDVETPTGTARSEADYVIGCDGASSTVRRELFGPEYPGETLNAQIIATNVYYDFTKYGYWDSNFIVHPRNWYMAARITTDGLYRVSYGDVPGLTREEYVARQPQRYEEILPGNPKPEDYTITNISPYKLQQRCAPSFRVGRIILAADAAHLCNPFGGLGLTGGIADVGCLFDSLIGIHKGLADESILDIYSDVRKRIWTETIDPMSRENFRRLHDQDPDNARESDEFFNILVKAESDPGLAKELALGLEVLRHDMTHSNLVVEINTIPDSSFSERVPAPKSQHTGFQTRDVADNGVLHVEMGSKTLENEGHNGGGESSSSIKTNTTGGEPRGAHLSRDGDGSLGDGGDDDDGDDEHEAGVTTVSLIDQPASETISKKKNKKRKKSKKKQTSLLKQSSPPRIPLSDLFPSGQYPAGEIQSYAPVENTARTTSEELRYNGRTHLEDDSFLNDYRKAAEVHRQVRQWTQETARPGKTLTEIAEGIDDGVRALLDNDGLAPGAGLVSGLGFPTGLALNNCVAHYTPNPGQKEIVLQSSDVMKVDFGVHINGWIVDSAFTMSFDPTYDNLLAAVKESTNTGIKNAGIDVRISDVSAAIQEVMESYEVEINGKTYPVKAVRNLSGHNIKQYQIHGGKSIPFIKTKDQTKMEEGEIFACETFGSTGRGSTIDGHGVYGYGKDPFAPKRVTSHLASARSLYQKINENFGTLVFCRRYLERLGVERYLAGMNNLVSQGVVEMYPPLMDIEGSYSAQFEHTFLLRESGKEIISRGDDY
;
A
#
# COMPACT_ATOMS: atom_id res chain seq x y z
N MET A 1 -15.88 8.35 12.97
CA MET A 1 -16.79 8.40 14.14
C MET A 1 -16.02 8.35 15.48
N VAL A 2 -15.33 9.42 15.89
CA VAL A 2 -14.72 9.54 17.26
C VAL A 2 -14.86 10.95 17.85
N LYS A 3 -14.88 11.99 17.01
CA LYS A 3 -14.95 13.41 17.41
C LYS A 3 -16.20 13.83 18.23
N THR A 4 -17.25 13.01 18.29
CA THR A 4 -18.54 13.31 18.94
C THR A 4 -18.70 12.77 20.38
N ALA A 5 -17.69 12.12 20.96
CA ALA A 5 -17.84 11.45 22.26
C ALA A 5 -17.96 12.39 23.49
N LYS A 6 -17.51 13.66 23.41
CA LYS A 6 -17.38 14.53 24.60
C LYS A 6 -18.71 15.03 25.20
N GLU A 7 -19.82 15.01 24.44
CA GLU A 7 -21.12 15.59 24.83
C GLU A 7 -22.16 14.59 25.36
N ASN A 8 -21.90 13.28 25.27
CA ASN A 8 -22.93 12.29 25.62
C ASN A 8 -22.91 11.95 27.12
N ALA A 9 -23.74 12.64 27.90
CA ALA A 9 -23.89 12.42 29.34
C ALA A 9 -24.26 10.96 29.70
N LEU A 10 -25.01 10.26 28.83
CA LEU A 10 -25.35 8.84 29.01
C LEU A 10 -24.11 7.94 29.10
N LEU A 11 -23.05 8.25 28.34
CA LEU A 11 -21.78 7.52 28.41
C LEU A 11 -21.06 7.73 29.74
N ARG A 12 -21.11 8.94 30.31
CA ARG A 12 -20.49 9.23 31.62
C ARG A 12 -21.23 8.56 32.76
N LEU A 13 -22.57 8.47 32.68
CA LEU A 13 -23.40 7.71 33.62
C LEU A 13 -23.03 6.21 33.57
N LEU A 14 -22.94 5.64 32.37
CA LEU A 14 -22.56 4.23 32.17
C LEU A 14 -21.15 3.90 32.70
N LEU A 15 -20.20 4.83 32.58
CA LEU A 15 -18.83 4.66 33.10
C LEU A 15 -18.73 4.68 34.64
N GLN A 16 -19.80 5.04 35.35
CA GLN A 16 -19.87 4.94 36.82
C GLN A 16 -20.46 3.62 37.31
N VAL A 17 -20.97 2.76 36.42
CA VAL A 17 -21.57 1.47 36.77
C VAL A 17 -20.62 0.34 36.40
N SER A 18 -20.27 -0.51 37.36
CA SER A 18 -19.44 -1.68 37.08
C SER A 18 -20.20 -2.78 36.34
N ASN A 19 -19.47 -3.60 35.58
CA ASN A 19 -20.01 -4.78 34.93
C ASN A 19 -20.69 -5.75 35.91
N ALA A 20 -20.26 -5.79 37.19
CA ALA A 20 -20.89 -6.60 38.23
C ALA A 20 -22.28 -6.06 38.61
N GLN A 21 -22.42 -4.75 38.84
CA GLN A 21 -23.73 -4.12 39.11
C GLN A 21 -24.67 -4.24 37.90
N LEU A 22 -24.15 -4.22 36.66
CA LEU A 22 -24.94 -4.48 35.46
C LEU A 22 -25.38 -5.94 35.36
N LEU A 23 -24.50 -6.92 35.61
CA LEU A 23 -24.86 -8.35 35.62
C LEU A 23 -25.82 -8.71 36.76
N GLU A 24 -25.72 -8.06 37.91
CA GLU A 24 -26.68 -8.22 39.01
C GLU A 24 -28.01 -7.50 38.71
N ALA A 25 -27.99 -6.34 38.05
CA ALA A 25 -29.21 -5.69 37.56
C ALA A 25 -29.91 -6.53 36.50
N PHE A 26 -29.13 -7.21 35.64
CA PHE A 26 -29.55 -7.90 34.42
C PHE A 26 -28.93 -9.32 34.34
N PRO A 27 -29.34 -10.26 35.21
CA PRO A 27 -28.85 -11.62 35.15
C PRO A 27 -29.26 -12.29 33.83
N ASN A 28 -28.32 -12.97 33.18
CA ASN A 28 -28.53 -13.66 31.91
C ASN A 28 -29.48 -14.86 32.08
N ASP A 29 -30.78 -14.67 31.84
CA ASP A 29 -31.75 -15.76 31.77
C ASP A 29 -31.73 -16.39 30.36
N SER A 30 -31.47 -17.69 30.29
CA SER A 30 -31.16 -18.42 29.05
C SER A 30 -32.42 -18.89 28.30
N SER A 31 -33.42 -18.00 28.14
CA SER A 31 -34.81 -18.40 27.86
C SER A 31 -35.58 -17.54 26.84
N PHE A 32 -34.91 -16.81 25.93
CA PHE A 32 -35.58 -16.02 24.89
C PHE A 32 -35.07 -16.27 23.46
N GLU A 33 -35.85 -17.00 22.66
CA GLU A 33 -35.87 -16.87 21.20
C GLU A 33 -37.04 -15.97 20.75
N ARG A 34 -36.76 -15.03 19.84
CA ARG A 34 -37.71 -14.30 18.98
C ARG A 34 -39.08 -13.90 19.57
N THR A 35 -39.18 -12.71 20.15
CA THR A 35 -39.95 -11.55 19.61
C THR A 35 -39.89 -10.36 20.59
N ASP A 36 -39.74 -9.13 20.07
CA ASP A 36 -39.97 -7.90 20.85
C ASP A 36 -41.47 -7.57 20.78
N PRO A 37 -42.16 -7.53 21.94
CA PRO A 37 -42.56 -6.23 22.43
C PRO A 37 -42.39 -6.06 23.95
N CYS A 38 -41.56 -5.08 24.33
CA CYS A 38 -41.56 -4.42 25.64
C CYS A 38 -41.17 -5.29 26.87
N GLY A 39 -40.02 -5.96 26.80
CA GLY A 39 -39.30 -6.46 27.99
C GLY A 39 -38.10 -5.61 28.41
N TYR A 40 -37.47 -4.91 27.46
CA TYR A 40 -36.16 -4.27 27.66
C TYR A 40 -36.00 -3.05 26.74
N VAL A 41 -35.48 -1.94 27.25
CA VAL A 41 -35.17 -0.74 26.45
C VAL A 41 -33.67 -0.73 26.12
N PRO A 42 -33.26 -0.84 24.84
CA PRO A 42 -31.85 -0.65 24.47
C PRO A 42 -31.38 0.76 24.85
N PHE A 43 -30.14 0.90 25.35
CA PHE A 43 -29.61 2.20 25.78
C PHE A 43 -29.68 3.31 24.71
N SER A 44 -29.71 2.95 23.42
CA SER A 44 -29.90 3.86 22.29
C SER A 44 -31.29 4.52 22.20
N ARG A 45 -32.30 4.05 22.95
CA ARG A 45 -33.66 4.65 23.02
C ARG A 45 -33.89 5.52 24.26
N ILE A 46 -32.89 5.70 25.13
CA ILE A 46 -33.01 6.61 26.28
C ILE A 46 -32.74 8.04 25.81
N GLU A 47 -33.78 8.70 25.29
CA GLU A 47 -33.72 10.12 24.96
C GLU A 47 -33.45 10.99 26.22
N ARG A 48 -32.87 12.18 26.01
CA ARG A 48 -32.26 13.03 27.06
C ARG A 48 -33.11 13.31 28.30
N LYS A 49 -34.45 13.20 28.21
CA LYS A 49 -35.40 13.54 29.28
C LYS A 49 -35.28 12.72 30.58
N GLY A 50 -34.61 11.56 30.56
CA GLY A 50 -34.36 10.76 31.78
C GLY A 50 -33.03 11.03 32.49
N ILE A 51 -32.19 11.93 31.95
CA ILE A 51 -30.79 12.11 32.38
C ILE A 51 -30.63 13.21 33.43
N GLU A 52 -31.54 14.18 33.50
CA GLU A 52 -31.40 15.38 34.34
C GLU A 52 -31.70 15.13 35.84
N ASP A 53 -32.55 14.14 36.17
CA ASP A 53 -32.99 13.79 37.54
C ASP A 53 -32.14 12.69 38.23
N TRP A 54 -30.97 12.34 37.69
CA TRP A 54 -30.16 11.19 38.13
C TRP A 54 -29.78 11.20 39.63
N ALA A 55 -29.76 12.36 40.26
CA ALA A 55 -29.51 12.50 41.71
C ALA A 55 -30.58 11.82 42.59
N GLN A 56 -31.78 11.53 42.06
CA GLN A 56 -32.80 10.73 42.75
C GLN A 56 -32.53 9.21 42.68
N PHE A 57 -31.69 8.77 41.74
CA PHE A 57 -31.41 7.36 41.44
C PHE A 57 -29.91 7.12 41.21
N PRO A 58 -29.06 7.21 42.27
CA PRO A 58 -27.64 6.91 42.13
C PRO A 58 -27.45 5.48 41.60
N LEU A 59 -26.67 5.31 40.54
CA LEU A 59 -26.48 4.02 39.88
C LEU A 59 -25.44 3.12 40.59
N ASP A 60 -25.39 3.23 41.91
CA ASP A 60 -24.46 2.58 42.83
C ASP A 60 -24.83 1.12 43.17
N THR A 61 -26.04 0.69 42.83
CA THR A 61 -26.57 -0.63 43.13
C THR A 61 -27.46 -1.14 42.01
N ALA A 62 -27.48 -2.45 41.81
CA ALA A 62 -28.36 -3.13 40.85
C ALA A 62 -29.83 -2.75 41.01
N ASP A 63 -30.28 -2.57 42.26
CA ASP A 63 -31.67 -2.23 42.56
C ASP A 63 -32.01 -0.76 42.24
N ASN A 64 -31.06 0.18 42.37
CA ASN A 64 -31.25 1.56 41.93
C ASN A 64 -31.22 1.69 40.39
N ILE A 65 -30.39 0.90 39.71
CA ILE A 65 -30.41 0.79 38.23
C ILE A 65 -31.78 0.31 37.73
N ARG A 66 -32.35 -0.72 38.37
CA ARG A 66 -33.72 -1.21 38.09
C ARG A 66 -34.80 -0.15 38.37
N LYS A 67 -34.65 0.68 39.41
CA LYS A 67 -35.58 1.80 39.71
C LYS A 67 -35.48 2.90 38.66
N TRP A 68 -34.27 3.32 38.28
CA TRP A 68 -34.05 4.33 37.23
C TRP A 68 -34.61 3.87 35.88
N GLN A 69 -34.41 2.60 35.51
CA GLN A 69 -34.97 2.03 34.29
C GLN A 69 -36.51 2.04 34.32
N LYS A 70 -37.14 1.62 35.42
CA LYS A 70 -38.60 1.71 35.61
C LYS A 70 -39.13 3.15 35.56
N PHE A 71 -38.40 4.10 36.14
CA PHE A 71 -38.73 5.53 36.05
C PHE A 71 -38.71 6.01 34.60
N CYS A 72 -37.66 5.70 33.84
CA CYS A 72 -37.55 6.05 32.42
C CYS A 72 -38.68 5.40 31.56
N VAL A 73 -39.04 4.15 31.84
CA VAL A 73 -40.16 3.46 31.15
C VAL A 73 -41.50 4.13 31.47
N ASN A 74 -41.78 4.46 32.74
CA ASN A 74 -43.02 5.14 33.16
C ASN A 74 -43.11 6.58 32.63
N GLN A 75 -41.99 7.30 32.54
CA GLN A 75 -41.90 8.61 31.89
C GLN A 75 -42.22 8.51 30.38
N GLY A 76 -41.86 7.40 29.73
CA GLY A 76 -42.15 7.12 28.33
C GLY A 76 -43.64 6.87 28.01
N THR A 77 -44.51 6.71 29.01
CA THR A 77 -45.92 6.30 28.82
C THR A 77 -46.96 7.29 29.37
N THR A 78 -46.69 8.60 29.36
CA THR A 78 -47.72 9.62 29.67
C THR A 78 -47.80 10.78 28.66
N ARG A 79 -49.04 11.20 28.35
CA ARG A 79 -49.34 12.51 27.74
C ARG A 79 -49.39 13.57 28.86
N PRO A 80 -48.98 14.83 28.62
CA PRO A 80 -48.95 15.85 29.67
C PRO A 80 -50.35 16.44 29.96
N PRO A 81 -50.73 16.58 31.25
CA PRO A 81 -51.70 17.57 31.70
C PRO A 81 -51.03 18.94 31.93
N HIS A 82 -51.84 19.97 32.23
CA HIS A 82 -51.41 21.38 32.30
C HIS A 82 -51.08 21.90 33.71
N GLN A 83 -50.20 22.91 33.76
CA GLN A 83 -50.13 24.01 34.76
C GLN A 83 -49.69 23.64 36.20
N VAL A 84 -49.25 24.57 37.09
CA VAL A 84 -49.28 26.06 37.09
C VAL A 84 -48.11 26.68 37.91
N VAL A 85 -47.74 27.95 37.63
CA VAL A 85 -46.91 28.91 38.44
C VAL A 85 -45.46 28.51 38.84
N GLY A 86 -44.43 29.37 38.72
CA GLY A 86 -44.35 30.71 38.10
C GLY A 86 -43.30 31.64 38.74
N ASN A 87 -42.88 32.69 38.02
CA ASN A 87 -41.94 33.76 38.41
C ASN A 87 -40.47 33.30 38.70
N LYS A 88 -39.42 34.01 38.28
CA LYS A 88 -39.26 35.47 38.04
C LYS A 88 -38.04 35.79 37.15
N HIS A 89 -37.95 37.04 36.69
CA HIS A 89 -36.77 37.72 36.11
C HIS A 89 -36.19 37.27 34.74
N SER A 90 -36.62 38.01 33.72
CA SER A 90 -35.87 38.38 32.51
C SER A 90 -35.68 39.92 32.52
N PRO A 91 -35.19 40.62 31.46
CA PRO A 91 -34.51 40.19 30.22
C PRO A 91 -33.20 40.98 29.95
N SER A 92 -32.59 40.78 28.78
CA SER A 92 -31.56 41.68 28.22
C SER A 92 -32.17 42.74 27.29
N ARG A 93 -31.62 43.98 27.31
CA ARG A 93 -31.53 44.98 26.22
C ARG A 93 -31.23 46.38 26.76
N SER A 94 -30.33 47.14 26.12
CA SER A 94 -30.75 48.25 25.23
C SER A 94 -29.59 49.15 24.77
N SER A 95 -29.62 49.49 23.49
CA SER A 95 -29.25 50.81 22.97
C SER A 95 -30.15 51.10 21.74
N CYS A 96 -30.45 52.36 21.49
CA CYS A 96 -31.47 52.88 20.55
C CYS A 96 -30.97 54.25 20.00
N PRO A 97 -31.63 54.98 19.06
CA PRO A 97 -33.07 54.98 18.75
C PRO A 97 -33.52 55.20 17.27
N SER A 98 -34.86 55.29 17.11
CA SER A 98 -35.64 56.04 16.07
C SER A 98 -36.01 55.34 14.74
N GLY A 99 -37.23 55.60 14.19
CA GLY A 99 -37.67 54.97 12.92
C GLY A 99 -39.13 55.07 12.38
N GLN A 100 -40.12 55.64 13.08
CA GLN A 100 -41.49 56.01 12.57
C GLN A 100 -42.47 54.99 11.88
N LYS A 101 -43.65 54.81 12.49
CA LYS A 101 -45.05 54.87 11.92
C LYS A 101 -45.69 53.72 11.05
N ARG A 102 -46.86 53.25 11.55
CA ARG A 102 -48.16 52.95 10.84
C ARG A 102 -48.24 51.66 9.96
N LYS A 103 -49.40 50.98 9.70
CA LYS A 103 -50.84 51.12 10.12
C LYS A 103 -51.66 49.81 9.80
N HIS A 104 -52.65 49.44 10.64
CA HIS A 104 -53.86 48.58 10.39
C HIS A 104 -53.66 47.13 9.82
N SER A 105 -54.60 46.16 9.84
CA SER A 105 -55.94 45.90 10.46
C SER A 105 -56.19 44.37 10.48
N ALA A 106 -56.78 43.74 11.52
CA ALA A 106 -58.21 43.31 11.69
C ALA A 106 -58.73 42.31 10.61
N LEU A 107 -59.55 41.27 10.86
CA LEU A 107 -60.61 41.01 11.88
C LEU A 107 -60.77 39.50 12.27
N GLU A 108 -61.37 39.25 13.46
CA GLU A 108 -62.44 38.29 13.90
C GLU A 108 -62.65 36.89 13.23
N GLY A 109 -63.23 35.84 13.89
CA GLY A 109 -63.80 35.66 15.25
C GLY A 109 -64.19 34.17 15.52
N SER A 110 -64.23 33.69 16.79
CA SER A 110 -65.45 33.36 17.61
C SER A 110 -66.35 32.18 17.14
N SER A 111 -66.90 31.26 17.97
CA SER A 111 -66.85 31.01 19.44
C SER A 111 -67.72 29.80 19.90
N ASN A 112 -67.42 29.19 21.07
CA ASN A 112 -68.37 28.67 22.12
C ASN A 112 -69.39 27.52 21.85
N GLN A 113 -69.97 26.76 22.81
CA GLN A 113 -69.57 26.25 24.16
C GLN A 113 -70.52 25.05 24.63
N PRO A 114 -70.85 24.66 25.90
CA PRO A 114 -70.70 23.23 26.35
C PRO A 114 -71.86 22.58 27.20
N PHE A 115 -71.53 21.53 28.00
CA PHE A 115 -72.25 20.93 29.19
C PHE A 115 -73.46 19.98 28.89
N GLU A 116 -73.92 18.98 29.71
CA GLU A 116 -73.57 18.27 30.99
C GLU A 116 -74.46 16.96 31.10
N GLU A 117 -74.46 15.96 32.02
CA GLU A 117 -73.70 15.44 33.21
C GLU A 117 -74.14 13.95 33.50
N ARG A 118 -73.58 13.26 34.54
CA ARG A 118 -74.10 12.05 35.31
C ARG A 118 -74.09 10.62 34.64
N VAL A 119 -73.46 9.55 35.21
CA VAL A 119 -73.64 8.71 36.46
C VAL A 119 -74.56 7.48 36.17
N GLU A 120 -74.32 6.19 36.54
CA GLU A 120 -73.91 5.58 37.85
C GLU A 120 -73.06 4.25 37.80
N PHE A 121 -73.29 3.21 38.64
CA PHE A 121 -72.26 2.32 39.26
C PHE A 121 -72.27 0.76 39.01
N SER A 122 -71.18 0.09 39.45
CA SER A 122 -70.97 -1.35 39.83
C SER A 122 -70.75 -2.44 38.74
N GLY A 123 -70.06 -3.60 38.95
CA GLY A 123 -69.17 -4.06 40.05
C GLY A 123 -68.86 -5.60 40.03
N ALA A 124 -67.71 -6.05 40.63
CA ALA A 124 -67.34 -7.46 41.00
C ALA A 124 -67.12 -8.53 39.86
N SER A 125 -66.41 -9.69 39.98
CA SER A 125 -65.42 -10.24 40.95
C SER A 125 -64.76 -11.61 40.53
N VAL A 126 -63.49 -11.86 40.90
CA VAL A 126 -62.85 -13.16 41.35
C VAL A 126 -62.51 -14.34 40.38
N SER A 127 -61.18 -14.58 40.20
CA SER A 127 -60.37 -15.86 40.19
C SER A 127 -60.68 -17.06 39.24
N LEU A 128 -59.88 -18.15 39.04
CA LEU A 128 -58.63 -18.73 39.62
C LEU A 128 -57.95 -19.75 38.62
N GLN A 129 -56.66 -20.10 38.79
CA GLN A 129 -55.96 -21.35 38.35
C GLN A 129 -55.66 -21.71 36.85
N GLY A 130 -54.61 -22.54 36.65
CA GLY A 130 -54.25 -23.32 35.42
C GLY A 130 -54.39 -24.85 35.69
N PRO A 131 -53.64 -25.82 35.07
CA PRO A 131 -52.40 -25.71 34.22
C PRO A 131 -52.25 -26.77 33.06
N GLN A 132 -51.01 -26.98 32.56
CA GLN A 132 -50.37 -28.22 31.99
C GLN A 132 -50.53 -28.75 30.52
N LEU A 133 -49.35 -28.81 29.83
CA LEU A 133 -48.68 -29.95 29.12
C LEU A 133 -49.07 -30.54 27.72
N TRP A 134 -47.99 -30.76 26.92
CA TRP A 134 -47.70 -31.84 25.92
C TRP A 134 -48.64 -32.07 24.70
N SER A 135 -48.23 -32.36 23.45
CA SER A 135 -46.96 -32.73 22.76
C SER A 135 -47.29 -33.12 21.27
N THR A 136 -46.29 -33.56 20.50
CA THR A 136 -46.35 -34.36 19.23
C THR A 136 -46.77 -33.74 17.88
N SER A 137 -45.92 -33.99 16.87
CA SER A 137 -46.17 -34.03 15.41
C SER A 137 -46.88 -35.36 15.00
N PRO A 138 -47.38 -35.61 13.76
CA PRO A 138 -46.52 -35.72 12.55
C PRO A 138 -47.20 -35.46 11.17
N THR A 139 -46.51 -35.84 10.09
CA THR A 139 -46.93 -35.87 8.67
C THR A 139 -47.80 -37.10 8.29
N ALA A 140 -48.58 -37.03 7.19
CA ALA A 140 -48.37 -37.79 5.92
C ALA A 140 -49.64 -38.09 5.05
N LEU A 141 -49.44 -38.30 3.72
CA LEU A 141 -50.23 -39.14 2.77
C LEU A 141 -51.69 -38.71 2.41
N GLN A 142 -52.30 -38.98 1.23
CA GLN A 142 -51.86 -39.51 -0.10
C GLN A 142 -52.79 -39.03 -1.27
N ARG A 143 -52.78 -39.72 -2.44
CA ARG A 143 -53.46 -39.45 -3.74
C ARG A 143 -54.99 -39.80 -3.71
N ALA A 144 -55.86 -39.65 -4.74
CA ALA A 144 -55.70 -39.49 -6.20
C ALA A 144 -56.97 -38.97 -6.94
N GLN A 145 -56.82 -38.63 -8.25
CA GLN A 145 -57.86 -38.53 -9.33
C GLN A 145 -58.92 -37.39 -9.20
N GLU A 146 -59.61 -36.90 -10.24
CA GLU A 146 -59.85 -37.42 -11.62
C GLU A 146 -59.91 -36.30 -12.73
N ARG A 147 -60.50 -36.56 -13.93
CA ARG A 147 -60.60 -35.67 -15.13
C ARG A 147 -62.08 -35.45 -15.56
N PRO A 148 -62.46 -34.98 -16.80
CA PRO A 148 -62.02 -33.87 -17.69
C PRO A 148 -63.20 -32.95 -18.18
N THR A 149 -62.94 -31.89 -18.99
CA THR A 149 -63.53 -31.58 -20.35
C THR A 149 -63.44 -30.08 -20.78
N GLY A 150 -63.60 -29.79 -22.09
CA GLY A 150 -63.54 -28.44 -22.72
C GLY A 150 -64.93 -27.81 -23.02
N PRO A 151 -65.17 -26.98 -24.09
CA PRO A 151 -64.53 -27.02 -25.44
C PRO A 151 -64.37 -25.70 -26.28
N GLN A 152 -63.62 -25.78 -27.42
CA GLN A 152 -63.80 -25.20 -28.80
C GLN A 152 -64.27 -23.73 -29.08
N GLN A 153 -64.12 -23.06 -30.25
CA GLN A 153 -63.60 -23.24 -31.65
C GLN A 153 -63.28 -21.79 -32.20
N ALA A 154 -62.92 -21.35 -33.43
CA ALA A 154 -62.52 -21.75 -34.83
C ALA A 154 -62.01 -20.41 -35.52
N ARG A 155 -61.53 -20.20 -36.78
CA ARG A 155 -61.15 -20.88 -38.07
C ARG A 155 -60.23 -19.84 -38.85
N LYS A 156 -59.87 -19.82 -40.15
CA LYS A 156 -60.25 -20.46 -41.44
C LYS A 156 -59.02 -20.55 -42.41
N ASP A 157 -59.20 -20.33 -43.74
CA ASP A 157 -58.34 -20.77 -44.88
C ASP A 157 -58.69 -20.00 -46.21
N PRO A 158 -57.90 -20.00 -47.35
CA PRO A 158 -57.59 -21.22 -48.17
C PRO A 158 -56.38 -21.26 -49.20
N ASN A 159 -56.21 -22.44 -49.86
CA ASN A 159 -55.60 -22.77 -51.20
C ASN A 159 -54.05 -22.77 -51.43
N THR A 160 -53.40 -23.61 -52.29
CA THR A 160 -53.58 -25.02 -52.80
C THR A 160 -52.39 -25.47 -53.72
N ASN A 161 -52.11 -26.80 -53.82
CA ASN A 161 -51.27 -27.54 -54.82
C ASN A 161 -49.73 -27.34 -54.77
N ALA A 162 -48.83 -28.34 -55.00
CA ALA A 162 -48.81 -29.83 -55.11
C ALA A 162 -47.30 -30.29 -55.06
N SER A 163 -46.77 -31.53 -55.25
CA SER A 163 -47.20 -32.94 -55.51
C SER A 163 -45.98 -33.91 -55.41
N GLU A 164 -46.20 -35.22 -55.16
CA GLU A 164 -45.25 -36.39 -55.28
C GLU A 164 -43.98 -36.43 -54.37
N GLY A 165 -43.47 -37.58 -53.88
CA GLY A 165 -43.93 -38.99 -53.91
C GLY A 165 -42.92 -39.99 -53.25
N TYR A 166 -43.39 -41.22 -52.89
CA TYR A 166 -42.63 -42.44 -52.46
C TYR A 166 -41.96 -42.56 -51.06
N GLU A 167 -42.74 -42.99 -50.05
CA GLU A 167 -42.83 -44.38 -49.47
C GLU A 167 -41.57 -45.24 -49.08
N VAL A 168 -41.80 -46.17 -48.12
CA VAL A 168 -41.09 -47.46 -47.78
C VAL A 168 -40.33 -47.58 -46.42
N ASP A 169 -41.09 -47.94 -45.37
CA ASP A 169 -41.00 -49.16 -44.51
C ASP A 169 -39.91 -49.51 -43.42
N THR A 170 -40.44 -50.21 -42.39
CA THR A 170 -39.85 -51.26 -41.48
C THR A 170 -39.00 -51.00 -40.20
N ALA A 171 -39.37 -51.80 -39.16
CA ALA A 171 -38.65 -52.32 -37.98
C ALA A 171 -38.06 -51.33 -36.93
N ASP A 172 -38.35 -51.36 -35.62
CA ASP A 172 -38.91 -52.35 -34.66
C ASP A 172 -37.92 -53.39 -34.06
N SER A 173 -38.22 -53.83 -32.83
CA SER A 173 -37.50 -54.72 -31.89
C SER A 173 -36.37 -54.11 -31.03
N GLY A 174 -36.46 -54.34 -29.71
CA GLY A 174 -35.42 -54.07 -28.69
C GLY A 174 -34.79 -55.39 -28.18
N PRO A 175 -34.68 -55.68 -26.86
CA PRO A 175 -35.04 -54.86 -25.69
C PRO A 175 -34.07 -54.93 -24.47
N TYR A 176 -34.46 -54.22 -23.40
CA TYR A 176 -34.18 -54.44 -21.96
C TYR A 176 -34.55 -55.87 -21.44
N PRO A 177 -34.46 -56.23 -20.12
CA PRO A 177 -33.65 -55.76 -18.96
C PRO A 177 -33.00 -56.96 -18.18
N LEU A 178 -32.57 -56.76 -16.91
CA LEU A 178 -33.05 -57.43 -15.66
C LEU A 178 -32.04 -57.21 -14.49
N ILE A 179 -32.38 -56.44 -13.45
CA ILE A 179 -32.97 -56.82 -12.13
C ILE A 179 -31.96 -57.34 -11.08
N GLY A 180 -32.05 -56.81 -9.84
CA GLY A 180 -31.31 -57.23 -8.65
C GLY A 180 -30.05 -56.39 -8.37
N GLY A 181 -29.90 -55.65 -7.26
CA GLY A 181 -30.87 -55.36 -6.20
C GLY A 181 -30.88 -56.33 -5.04
N ASP A 182 -29.98 -56.14 -4.06
CA ASP A 182 -30.43 -55.86 -2.68
C ASP A 182 -29.35 -55.13 -1.83
N LYS A 183 -29.72 -54.73 -0.60
CA LYS A 183 -28.88 -53.94 0.33
C LYS A 183 -28.38 -54.75 1.55
N ALA A 184 -27.65 -54.08 2.44
CA ALA A 184 -27.26 -54.43 3.82
C ALA A 184 -25.87 -55.10 3.99
N ILE A 185 -25.08 -54.81 5.04
CA ILE A 185 -25.22 -53.81 6.12
C ILE A 185 -23.82 -53.32 6.60
N THR A 186 -23.79 -52.21 7.34
CA THR A 186 -22.60 -51.57 7.93
C THR A 186 -22.02 -52.30 9.15
N VAL A 187 -20.75 -52.03 9.50
CA VAL A 187 -20.31 -51.49 10.82
C VAL A 187 -18.82 -51.09 10.76
N SER A 188 -18.39 -50.26 11.72
CA SER A 188 -17.15 -49.47 11.76
C SER A 188 -16.05 -50.00 12.68
N THR A 189 -14.79 -49.67 12.35
CA THR A 189 -13.63 -49.34 13.23
C THR A 189 -12.48 -48.92 12.30
N SER A 190 -11.47 -48.08 12.58
CA SER A 190 -11.12 -47.02 13.54
C SER A 190 -9.56 -46.93 13.50
N SER A 191 -8.97 -45.74 13.69
CA SER A 191 -7.55 -45.47 14.03
C SER A 191 -6.39 -45.89 13.09
N SER A 192 -5.74 -44.85 12.52
CA SER A 192 -4.28 -44.57 12.47
C SER A 192 -3.26 -45.47 11.74
N TRP A 193 -2.53 -44.82 10.80
CA TRP A 193 -1.08 -44.90 10.51
C TRP A 193 -0.38 -46.27 10.40
N ASP A 194 0.11 -46.60 9.20
CA ASP A 194 1.52 -46.35 8.85
C ASP A 194 1.76 -46.46 7.31
N GLY A 195 2.89 -45.94 6.82
CA GLY A 195 3.11 -45.68 5.38
C GLY A 195 3.90 -46.73 4.60
N ALA A 196 3.33 -47.22 3.48
CA ALA A 196 4.06 -47.79 2.34
C ALA A 196 3.17 -47.82 1.06
N PRO A 197 3.71 -47.57 -0.16
CA PRO A 197 2.94 -47.69 -1.40
C PRO A 197 2.60 -49.16 -1.73
N SER A 198 1.37 -49.41 -2.17
CA SER A 198 0.82 -50.76 -2.28
C SER A 198 1.19 -51.51 -3.57
N LEU A 199 2.07 -52.51 -3.43
CA LEU A 199 2.15 -53.85 -4.07
C LEU A 199 1.78 -54.13 -5.55
N ASN A 200 1.30 -53.17 -6.34
CA ASN A 200 0.82 -53.37 -7.72
C ASN A 200 1.84 -53.01 -8.82
N PHE A 201 3.05 -52.58 -8.45
CA PHE A 201 4.12 -52.23 -9.40
C PHE A 201 5.25 -53.27 -9.50
N GLN A 202 5.16 -54.38 -8.77
CA GLN A 202 6.15 -55.48 -8.81
C GLN A 202 5.48 -56.86 -8.85
N GLN A 203 5.11 -57.34 -10.05
CA GLN A 203 5.14 -58.78 -10.44
C GLN A 203 4.60 -59.03 -11.88
N ARG A 204 5.31 -58.52 -12.90
CA ARG A 204 5.24 -59.06 -14.27
C ARG A 204 6.60 -59.00 -14.95
N PHE A 205 7.44 -60.01 -14.72
CA PHE A 205 8.38 -60.60 -15.69
C PHE A 205 9.14 -61.75 -15.02
N LEU A 206 8.57 -62.96 -15.10
CA LEU A 206 9.25 -64.23 -14.82
C LEU A 206 9.21 -65.04 -16.11
N TRP A 207 10.37 -65.42 -16.66
CA TRP A 207 10.65 -66.67 -17.40
C TRP A 207 12.05 -66.58 -18.03
N LEU A 208 13.05 -67.18 -17.38
CA LEU A 208 14.21 -67.94 -17.89
C LEU A 208 15.16 -68.25 -16.68
N PRO A 209 16.00 -69.31 -16.71
CA PRO A 209 16.36 -70.04 -15.49
C PRO A 209 17.65 -69.60 -14.78
N ALA A 210 17.77 -69.98 -13.51
CA ALA A 210 18.94 -69.71 -12.67
C ALA A 210 20.15 -70.61 -13.03
N GLY A 211 21.37 -70.04 -12.97
CA GLY A 211 22.60 -70.71 -13.40
C GLY A 211 23.86 -70.24 -12.67
N ALA A 212 23.93 -70.49 -11.35
CA ALA A 212 25.13 -70.45 -10.48
C ALA A 212 25.98 -69.16 -10.44
N HIS A 213 25.96 -68.48 -9.29
CA HIS A 213 26.97 -67.50 -8.89
C HIS A 213 28.39 -68.09 -8.81
N GLN A 214 29.38 -67.23 -9.08
CA GLN A 214 30.66 -67.15 -8.37
C GLN A 214 31.65 -68.33 -8.46
N ARG A 215 32.50 -68.32 -9.50
CA ARG A 215 33.88 -68.84 -9.42
C ARG A 215 34.88 -67.92 -10.13
N LEU A 216 35.97 -67.61 -9.43
CA LEU A 216 37.35 -67.37 -9.89
C LEU A 216 37.54 -66.48 -11.15
N GLN A 217 38.01 -65.23 -11.04
CA GLN A 217 39.40 -64.84 -10.72
C GLN A 217 40.49 -65.66 -11.41
N THR A 218 41.27 -64.98 -12.26
CA THR A 218 42.51 -65.45 -12.93
C THR A 218 42.32 -66.62 -13.91
N THR A 219 42.91 -66.64 -15.11
CA THR A 219 44.03 -65.85 -15.67
C THR A 219 43.79 -65.42 -17.12
N LEU A 220 44.07 -64.15 -17.43
CA LEU A 220 44.91 -63.79 -18.58
C LEU A 220 45.49 -62.39 -18.31
N LEU A 221 46.75 -62.39 -17.85
CA LEU A 221 47.56 -61.19 -17.67
C LEU A 221 48.29 -60.86 -18.99
N ASP A 222 49.02 -59.74 -18.99
CA ASP A 222 49.93 -59.28 -20.04
C ASP A 222 49.26 -58.95 -21.39
N LYS A 223 49.15 -57.67 -21.77
CA LYS A 223 50.27 -56.71 -21.83
C LYS A 223 49.86 -55.25 -21.59
N PHE A 224 50.63 -54.58 -20.72
CA PHE A 224 50.88 -53.12 -20.60
C PHE A 224 49.67 -52.16 -20.70
N ILE A 225 49.22 -51.45 -19.65
CA ILE A 225 49.88 -50.75 -18.52
C ILE A 225 50.75 -49.56 -18.94
N ASN A 226 50.24 -48.34 -18.71
CA ASN A 226 50.88 -47.25 -17.93
C ASN A 226 49.95 -46.03 -17.77
N GLU A 227 49.16 -46.03 -16.68
CA GLU A 227 49.15 -45.03 -15.57
C GLU A 227 49.61 -43.56 -15.83
N PRO A 228 49.12 -42.56 -15.04
CA PRO A 228 47.82 -42.46 -14.33
C PRO A 228 47.24 -41.02 -14.15
N LEU A 229 46.15 -40.93 -13.35
CA LEU A 229 45.59 -39.75 -12.63
C LEU A 229 44.88 -38.66 -13.48
N ALA A 230 43.70 -38.14 -13.09
CA ALA A 230 42.81 -38.48 -11.96
C ALA A 230 41.33 -38.17 -12.27
N HIS A 231 40.41 -38.78 -11.52
CA HIS A 231 38.97 -38.52 -11.62
C HIS A 231 38.56 -37.18 -10.99
N CYS A 232 37.61 -36.49 -11.62
CA CYS A 232 36.40 -36.04 -10.93
C CYS A 232 35.22 -36.05 -11.92
N CYS A 233 34.05 -36.49 -11.47
CA CYS A 233 32.84 -36.50 -12.29
C CYS A 233 32.08 -35.19 -12.09
N MET A 234 31.90 -34.40 -13.14
CA MET A 234 30.86 -33.37 -13.14
C MET A 234 29.52 -34.04 -13.45
N GLU A 235 28.61 -34.02 -12.47
CA GLU A 235 27.20 -34.29 -12.71
C GLU A 235 26.64 -33.21 -13.64
N ARG A 236 25.97 -33.60 -14.72
CA ARG A 236 25.28 -32.65 -15.59
C ARG A 236 24.00 -32.22 -14.91
N GLN A 237 24.02 -31.05 -14.28
CA GLN A 237 22.79 -30.35 -13.90
C GLN A 237 21.90 -30.22 -15.14
N SER A 238 20.68 -30.74 -15.06
CA SER A 238 19.69 -30.60 -16.12
C SER A 238 19.14 -29.17 -16.10
N VAL A 239 19.69 -28.31 -16.95
CA VAL A 239 19.10 -27.00 -17.23
C VAL A 239 17.67 -27.24 -17.74
N SER A 240 16.69 -26.82 -16.94
CA SER A 240 15.29 -26.92 -17.34
C SER A 240 15.03 -25.95 -18.48
N LEU A 241 14.74 -26.46 -19.68
CA LEU A 241 14.16 -25.63 -20.73
C LEU A 241 12.75 -25.26 -20.28
N THR A 242 12.55 -23.99 -19.88
CA THR A 242 11.22 -23.40 -19.73
C THR A 242 10.45 -23.58 -21.03
N MET A 243 9.44 -24.44 -21.03
CA MET A 243 8.65 -24.71 -22.23
C MET A 243 7.77 -23.50 -22.55
N ALA A 244 7.75 -23.09 -23.81
CA ALA A 244 6.88 -22.03 -24.27
C ALA A 244 5.41 -22.39 -23.98
N ILE A 245 4.64 -21.43 -23.44
CA ILE A 245 3.22 -21.60 -23.14
C ILE A 245 2.49 -22.02 -24.42
N ARG A 246 1.81 -23.16 -24.40
CA ARG A 246 1.05 -23.68 -25.54
C ARG A 246 -0.39 -23.20 -25.47
N LYS A 247 -1.00 -23.33 -24.28
CA LYS A 247 -2.43 -23.06 -24.07
C LYS A 247 -2.71 -22.33 -22.76
N VAL A 248 -3.64 -21.39 -22.83
CA VAL A 248 -4.23 -20.66 -21.68
C VAL A 248 -5.75 -20.80 -21.72
N ILE A 249 -6.36 -21.08 -20.56
CA ILE A 249 -7.81 -20.97 -20.37
C ILE A 249 -8.11 -19.64 -19.68
N ILE A 250 -9.06 -18.88 -20.21
CA ILE A 250 -9.58 -17.65 -19.60
C ILE A 250 -11.06 -17.88 -19.25
N VAL A 251 -11.43 -17.66 -18.01
CA VAL A 251 -12.80 -17.80 -17.52
C VAL A 251 -13.42 -16.41 -17.48
N GLY A 252 -14.51 -16.19 -18.22
CA GLY A 252 -15.18 -14.90 -18.38
C GLY A 252 -14.79 -14.17 -19.68
N ALA A 253 -15.74 -14.04 -20.60
CA ALA A 253 -15.66 -13.29 -21.85
C ALA A 253 -16.09 -11.82 -21.69
N GLY A 254 -15.85 -11.25 -20.50
CA GLY A 254 -15.92 -9.81 -20.26
C GLY A 254 -14.79 -9.05 -20.98
N PRO A 255 -14.78 -7.69 -20.93
CA PRO A 255 -13.83 -6.87 -21.69
C PRO A 255 -12.37 -7.23 -21.42
N SER A 256 -11.96 -7.40 -20.15
CA SER A 256 -10.59 -7.80 -19.79
C SER A 256 -10.23 -9.19 -20.32
N GLY A 257 -11.14 -10.17 -20.26
CA GLY A 257 -10.91 -11.53 -20.75
C GLY A 257 -10.76 -11.59 -22.27
N LEU A 258 -11.61 -10.85 -22.99
CA LEU A 258 -11.50 -10.72 -24.45
C LEU A 258 -10.20 -9.99 -24.86
N ILE A 259 -9.85 -8.88 -24.21
CA ILE A 259 -8.60 -8.14 -24.47
C ILE A 259 -7.38 -9.06 -24.27
N LEU A 260 -7.32 -9.77 -23.14
CA LEU A 260 -6.24 -10.71 -22.85
C LEU A 260 -6.17 -11.85 -23.88
N GLY A 261 -7.32 -12.37 -24.28
CA GLY A 261 -7.40 -13.41 -25.30
C GLY A 261 -6.92 -12.96 -26.68
N ILE A 262 -7.29 -11.75 -27.12
CA ILE A 262 -6.78 -11.14 -28.36
C ILE A 262 -5.25 -10.97 -28.29
N LEU A 263 -4.74 -10.43 -27.18
CA LEU A 263 -3.31 -10.19 -26.99
C LEU A 263 -2.50 -11.50 -27.05
N LEU A 264 -2.90 -12.53 -26.29
CA LEU A 264 -2.22 -13.84 -26.26
C LEU A 264 -2.32 -14.58 -27.60
N ALA A 265 -3.50 -14.59 -28.24
CA ALA A 265 -3.68 -15.25 -29.53
C ALA A 265 -2.88 -14.58 -30.65
N LYS A 266 -2.72 -13.25 -30.61
CA LYS A 266 -1.79 -12.51 -31.51
C LYS A 266 -0.31 -12.83 -31.29
N GLN A 267 0.05 -13.65 -30.28
CA GLN A 267 1.39 -14.21 -30.10
C GLN A 267 1.46 -15.72 -30.44
N GLY A 268 0.37 -16.31 -30.95
CA GLY A 268 0.33 -17.72 -31.37
C GLY A 268 0.02 -18.71 -30.24
N ILE A 269 -0.34 -18.24 -29.05
CA ILE A 269 -0.78 -19.07 -27.93
C ILE A 269 -2.22 -19.54 -28.18
N GLU A 270 -2.55 -20.80 -27.86
CA GLU A 270 -3.92 -21.31 -27.88
C GLU A 270 -4.71 -20.72 -26.70
N VAL A 271 -5.84 -20.06 -26.99
CA VAL A 271 -6.69 -19.42 -25.98
C VAL A 271 -8.08 -20.04 -26.00
N GLU A 272 -8.49 -20.64 -24.88
CA GLU A 272 -9.86 -21.10 -24.67
C GLU A 272 -10.58 -20.17 -23.68
N LEU A 273 -11.54 -19.40 -24.18
CA LEU A 273 -12.39 -18.51 -23.40
C LEU A 273 -13.70 -19.21 -23.05
N LEU A 274 -14.03 -19.27 -21.77
CA LEU A 274 -15.22 -19.96 -21.25
C LEU A 274 -16.12 -18.97 -20.51
N ASP A 275 -17.36 -18.79 -20.95
CA ASP A 275 -18.33 -17.95 -20.26
C ASP A 275 -19.65 -18.70 -19.97
N ALA A 276 -20.25 -18.40 -18.81
CA ALA A 276 -21.51 -18.98 -18.38
C ALA A 276 -22.73 -18.36 -19.07
N GLY A 277 -22.61 -17.14 -19.60
CA GLY A 277 -23.63 -16.47 -20.42
C GLY A 277 -23.82 -17.16 -21.78
N ALA A 278 -24.99 -16.95 -22.39
CA ALA A 278 -25.31 -17.51 -23.71
C ALA A 278 -24.78 -16.67 -24.89
N ASP A 279 -24.47 -15.41 -24.65
CA ASP A 279 -23.94 -14.41 -25.59
C ASP A 279 -23.31 -13.26 -24.76
N LEU A 280 -22.78 -12.23 -25.43
CA LEU A 280 -22.29 -10.98 -24.85
C LEU A 280 -23.33 -10.27 -23.97
N ASP A 281 -22.84 -9.52 -22.98
CA ASP A 281 -23.65 -8.65 -22.12
C ASP A 281 -24.18 -7.44 -22.91
N ASP A 282 -25.50 -7.36 -23.06
CA ASP A 282 -26.18 -6.34 -23.88
C ASP A 282 -26.39 -5.00 -23.15
N GLN A 283 -26.00 -4.90 -21.88
CA GLN A 283 -26.32 -3.74 -21.06
C GLN A 283 -25.31 -2.60 -21.24
N PRO A 284 -25.74 -1.38 -21.61
CA PRO A 284 -24.87 -0.20 -21.70
C PRO A 284 -24.37 0.29 -20.33
N ARG A 285 -23.37 -0.43 -19.78
CA ARG A 285 -22.65 -0.15 -18.54
C ARG A 285 -21.27 0.48 -18.81
N ALA A 286 -20.60 0.90 -17.73
CA ALA A 286 -19.21 1.36 -17.61
C ALA A 286 -18.55 1.86 -18.92
N ALA A 287 -18.75 3.14 -19.26
CA ALA A 287 -18.42 3.62 -20.60
C ALA A 287 -17.03 4.25 -20.77
N HIS A 288 -16.30 4.64 -19.70
CA HIS A 288 -15.10 5.48 -19.82
C HIS A 288 -13.80 4.67 -19.74
N TYR A 289 -12.89 4.88 -20.71
CA TYR A 289 -11.56 4.25 -20.77
C TYR A 289 -10.49 5.34 -20.74
N ALA A 290 -9.82 5.50 -19.59
CA ALA A 290 -8.72 6.44 -19.46
C ALA A 290 -7.47 5.97 -20.22
N THR A 291 -6.42 6.79 -20.21
CA THR A 291 -5.19 6.57 -21.00
C THR A 291 -4.58 5.16 -20.82
N PRO A 292 -4.53 4.53 -19.61
CA PRO A 292 -4.09 3.13 -19.45
C PRO A 292 -4.88 2.11 -20.25
N ALA A 293 -6.21 2.22 -20.22
CA ALA A 293 -7.08 1.28 -20.90
C ALA A 293 -7.00 1.46 -22.41
N THR A 294 -6.89 2.70 -22.90
CA THR A 294 -6.72 2.95 -24.34
C THR A 294 -5.35 2.48 -24.86
N TYR A 295 -4.29 2.53 -24.04
CA TYR A 295 -2.99 1.95 -24.39
C TYR A 295 -3.09 0.43 -24.63
N GLU A 296 -3.75 -0.33 -23.75
CA GLU A 296 -3.95 -1.77 -23.94
C GLU A 296 -4.95 -2.10 -25.08
N LEU A 297 -5.99 -1.28 -25.29
CA LEU A 297 -6.85 -1.39 -26.48
C LEU A 297 -6.07 -1.15 -27.80
N ALA A 298 -5.03 -0.31 -27.78
CA ALA A 298 -4.15 -0.12 -28.93
C ALA A 298 -3.23 -1.33 -29.15
N ARG A 299 -2.69 -1.92 -28.07
CA ARG A 299 -1.91 -3.17 -28.13
C ARG A 299 -2.73 -4.35 -28.63
N ALA A 300 -3.98 -4.45 -28.20
CA ALA A 300 -4.95 -5.41 -28.71
C ALA A 300 -5.34 -5.11 -30.18
N GLY A 301 -5.02 -3.93 -30.71
CA GLY A 301 -5.29 -3.54 -32.10
C GLY A 301 -6.75 -3.19 -32.38
N VAL A 302 -7.53 -2.81 -31.35
CA VAL A 302 -8.97 -2.51 -31.44
C VAL A 302 -9.29 -1.02 -31.25
N LEU A 303 -8.33 -0.23 -30.77
CA LEU A 303 -8.59 1.14 -30.33
C LEU A 303 -9.18 2.05 -31.43
N ASP A 304 -8.78 1.87 -32.68
CA ASP A 304 -9.24 2.76 -33.75
C ASP A 304 -10.69 2.48 -34.17
N ASP A 305 -11.16 1.24 -34.09
CA ASP A 305 -12.59 0.90 -34.22
C ASP A 305 -13.38 1.45 -33.02
N VAL A 306 -12.83 1.33 -31.80
CA VAL A 306 -13.41 1.90 -30.57
C VAL A 306 -13.50 3.44 -30.65
N LYS A 307 -12.52 4.11 -31.27
CA LYS A 307 -12.56 5.56 -31.57
C LYS A 307 -13.57 5.90 -32.67
N ALA A 308 -13.78 5.03 -33.65
CA ALA A 308 -14.67 5.29 -34.78
C ALA A 308 -16.16 5.35 -34.38
N VAL A 309 -16.57 4.60 -33.33
CA VAL A 309 -17.95 4.59 -32.83
C VAL A 309 -18.13 5.16 -31.41
N GLY A 310 -17.04 5.39 -30.67
CA GLY A 310 -17.05 6.05 -29.36
C GLY A 310 -17.01 7.58 -29.44
N ILE A 311 -16.97 8.23 -28.27
CA ILE A 311 -16.68 9.67 -28.16
C ILE A 311 -15.33 9.87 -27.46
N ARG A 312 -14.50 10.82 -27.93
CA ARG A 312 -13.39 11.33 -27.13
C ARG A 312 -13.97 12.18 -26.01
N CYS A 313 -13.71 11.84 -24.75
CA CYS A 313 -14.02 12.71 -23.64
C CYS A 313 -13.10 13.95 -23.73
N LYS A 314 -13.68 15.15 -23.76
CA LYS A 314 -12.92 16.41 -23.87
C LYS A 314 -12.86 17.16 -22.56
N SER A 315 -13.70 16.83 -21.57
CA SER A 315 -13.90 17.70 -20.42
C SER A 315 -14.63 17.04 -19.24
N PHE A 316 -14.22 17.37 -18.01
CA PHE A 316 -15.00 17.08 -16.81
C PHE A 316 -15.13 18.30 -15.89
N ALA A 317 -16.28 18.45 -15.22
CA ALA A 317 -16.58 19.55 -14.31
C ALA A 317 -17.14 19.06 -12.97
N TRP A 318 -16.72 19.68 -11.88
CA TRP A 318 -17.36 19.60 -10.57
C TRP A 318 -18.23 20.84 -10.38
N ARG A 319 -19.44 20.66 -9.84
CA ARG A 319 -20.48 21.70 -9.77
C ARG A 319 -21.31 21.62 -8.49
N LYS A 320 -21.97 22.73 -8.15
CA LYS A 320 -23.06 22.78 -7.16
C LYS A 320 -24.39 22.36 -7.81
N MET A 321 -25.42 22.13 -7.00
CA MET A 321 -26.77 21.75 -7.46
C MET A 321 -27.41 22.76 -8.43
N ASP A 322 -27.13 24.05 -8.26
CA ASP A 322 -27.62 25.15 -9.11
C ASP A 322 -26.84 25.26 -10.45
N THR A 323 -26.00 24.27 -10.75
CA THR A 323 -25.08 24.17 -11.90
C THR A 323 -23.81 25.03 -11.84
N THR A 324 -23.64 25.86 -10.80
CA THR A 324 -22.44 26.68 -10.56
C THR A 324 -21.19 25.82 -10.61
N PHE A 325 -20.21 26.24 -11.42
CA PHE A 325 -18.94 25.55 -11.60
C PHE A 325 -18.03 25.72 -10.38
N ILE A 326 -17.54 24.61 -9.83
CA ILE A 326 -16.59 24.58 -8.70
C ILE A 326 -15.16 24.53 -9.24
N ALA A 327 -14.83 23.51 -10.05
CA ALA A 327 -13.55 23.36 -10.74
C ALA A 327 -13.70 22.30 -11.84
N GLY A 328 -12.72 22.16 -12.73
CA GLY A 328 -12.78 21.15 -13.78
C GLY A 328 -11.54 21.15 -14.66
N MET A 329 -11.56 20.31 -15.69
CA MET A 329 -10.47 20.21 -16.66
C MET A 329 -11.02 20.02 -18.07
N LYS A 330 -10.29 20.55 -19.05
CA LYS A 330 -10.41 20.19 -20.46
C LYS A 330 -9.19 19.37 -20.87
N HIS A 331 -9.41 18.34 -21.68
CA HIS A 331 -8.39 17.43 -22.20
C HIS A 331 -7.86 17.88 -23.59
N ASP A 332 -7.98 19.18 -23.89
CA ASP A 332 -7.34 19.86 -25.02
C ASP A 332 -5.85 20.20 -24.75
N VAL A 333 -5.41 20.06 -23.49
CA VAL A 333 -4.00 20.07 -23.07
C VAL A 333 -3.20 18.85 -23.56
N LEU A 334 -3.89 17.79 -23.99
CA LEU A 334 -3.29 16.69 -24.76
C LEU A 334 -3.53 16.95 -26.26
N PRO A 335 -2.52 16.76 -27.13
CA PRO A 335 -2.65 16.98 -28.57
C PRO A 335 -3.88 16.32 -29.21
N ALA A 336 -4.36 16.92 -30.30
CA ALA A 336 -5.53 16.43 -31.03
C ALA A 336 -5.32 14.99 -31.56
N ASP A 337 -4.07 14.62 -31.82
CA ASP A 337 -3.55 13.35 -32.31
C ASP A 337 -2.97 12.43 -31.21
N TYR A 338 -3.05 12.80 -29.93
CA TYR A 338 -2.49 11.97 -28.84
C TYR A 338 -3.09 10.54 -28.86
N PRO A 339 -2.28 9.48 -29.05
CA PRO A 339 -2.78 8.19 -29.51
C PRO A 339 -3.67 7.47 -28.49
N TYR A 340 -3.46 7.74 -27.21
CA TYR A 340 -4.12 7.11 -26.06
C TYR A 340 -5.04 8.10 -25.32
N SER A 341 -5.68 9.04 -26.03
CA SER A 341 -6.64 9.96 -25.43
C SER A 341 -7.88 9.23 -24.91
N MET A 342 -8.43 9.61 -23.75
CA MET A 342 -9.63 8.99 -23.16
C MET A 342 -10.77 8.84 -24.18
N VAL A 343 -11.20 7.60 -24.41
CA VAL A 343 -12.37 7.25 -25.22
C VAL A 343 -13.51 6.83 -24.31
N VAL A 344 -14.74 7.07 -24.74
CA VAL A 344 -15.96 6.66 -24.05
C VAL A 344 -16.85 5.88 -25.02
N LEU A 345 -17.16 4.63 -24.67
CA LEU A 345 -18.01 3.71 -25.43
C LEU A 345 -18.68 2.71 -24.45
N PRO A 346 -20.01 2.54 -24.44
CA PRO A 346 -20.67 1.62 -23.51
C PRO A 346 -20.25 0.15 -23.72
N LEU A 347 -20.27 -0.66 -22.66
CA LEU A 347 -19.78 -2.04 -22.69
C LEU A 347 -20.47 -2.94 -23.73
N ASP A 348 -21.77 -2.77 -23.98
CA ASP A 348 -22.52 -3.52 -24.99
C ASP A 348 -22.02 -3.28 -26.43
N ARG A 349 -21.32 -2.16 -26.66
CA ARG A 349 -20.70 -1.81 -27.95
C ARG A 349 -19.22 -2.22 -27.97
N LEU A 350 -18.48 -2.01 -26.89
CA LEU A 350 -17.08 -2.47 -26.78
C LEU A 350 -16.98 -4.00 -26.88
N GLY A 351 -17.86 -4.73 -26.18
CA GLY A 351 -17.85 -6.19 -26.18
C GLY A 351 -18.02 -6.80 -27.58
N LYS A 352 -18.82 -6.17 -28.44
CA LYS A 352 -19.01 -6.59 -29.85
C LYS A 352 -17.73 -6.42 -30.67
N ILE A 353 -17.08 -5.26 -30.60
CA ILE A 353 -15.80 -5.01 -31.27
C ILE A 353 -14.73 -6.01 -30.79
N LEU A 354 -14.62 -6.22 -29.49
CA LEU A 354 -13.67 -7.19 -28.91
C LEU A 354 -13.97 -8.63 -29.36
N TYR A 355 -15.24 -9.01 -29.46
CA TYR A 355 -15.66 -10.33 -29.90
C TYR A 355 -15.41 -10.56 -31.41
N GLU A 356 -15.70 -9.58 -32.25
CA GLU A 356 -15.36 -9.60 -33.68
C GLU A 356 -13.85 -9.76 -33.89
N HIS A 357 -13.03 -8.99 -33.14
CA HIS A 357 -11.57 -9.09 -33.20
C HIS A 357 -11.01 -10.42 -32.68
N ILE A 358 -11.62 -11.04 -31.66
CA ILE A 358 -11.16 -12.34 -31.15
C ILE A 358 -11.60 -13.51 -32.03
N GLN A 359 -12.79 -13.45 -32.64
CA GLN A 359 -13.23 -14.41 -33.66
C GLN A 359 -12.30 -14.43 -34.88
N GLY A 360 -11.62 -13.32 -35.17
CA GLY A 360 -10.57 -13.24 -36.19
C GLY A 360 -9.23 -13.88 -35.83
N GLN A 361 -9.01 -14.35 -34.60
CA GLN A 361 -7.73 -14.96 -34.19
C GLN A 361 -7.75 -16.49 -34.34
N PRO A 362 -6.88 -17.10 -35.16
CA PRO A 362 -6.95 -18.53 -35.48
C PRO A 362 -6.58 -19.47 -34.32
N THR A 363 -6.00 -18.95 -33.24
CA THR A 363 -5.66 -19.72 -32.03
C THR A 363 -6.59 -19.42 -30.85
N ALA A 364 -7.64 -18.60 -31.02
CA ALA A 364 -8.63 -18.32 -29.98
C ALA A 364 -9.94 -19.10 -30.22
N THR A 365 -10.63 -19.47 -29.15
CA THR A 365 -11.98 -20.02 -29.21
C THR A 365 -12.77 -19.54 -27.99
N VAL A 366 -13.89 -18.85 -28.24
CA VAL A 366 -14.85 -18.45 -27.20
C VAL A 366 -15.99 -19.47 -27.15
N LYS A 367 -16.33 -19.93 -25.95
CA LYS A 367 -17.40 -20.89 -25.70
C LYS A 367 -18.41 -20.31 -24.71
N TRP A 368 -19.62 -20.05 -25.22
CA TRP A 368 -20.78 -19.59 -24.45
C TRP A 368 -21.52 -20.77 -23.81
N SER A 369 -22.28 -20.52 -22.76
CA SER A 369 -22.97 -21.54 -21.93
C SER A 369 -22.02 -22.59 -21.33
N HIS A 370 -20.77 -22.21 -21.08
CA HIS A 370 -19.70 -23.03 -20.52
C HIS A 370 -19.35 -22.53 -19.10
N ARG A 371 -20.19 -22.90 -18.13
CA ARG A 371 -20.08 -22.45 -16.75
C ARG A 371 -18.98 -23.22 -16.02
N VAL A 372 -17.85 -22.58 -15.72
CA VAL A 372 -16.85 -23.13 -14.81
C VAL A 372 -17.44 -23.27 -13.40
N VAL A 373 -17.33 -24.47 -12.84
CA VAL A 373 -17.87 -24.83 -11.52
C VAL A 373 -16.82 -25.29 -10.52
N ARG A 374 -15.63 -25.69 -10.99
CA ARG A 374 -14.48 -26.07 -10.17
C ARG A 374 -13.17 -25.82 -10.92
N ILE A 375 -12.09 -25.58 -10.19
CA ILE A 375 -10.73 -25.45 -10.72
C ILE A 375 -9.78 -26.50 -10.11
N GLY A 376 -8.59 -26.65 -10.69
CA GLY A 376 -7.50 -27.40 -10.09
C GLY A 376 -6.19 -27.24 -10.86
N GLN A 377 -5.10 -27.76 -10.28
CA GLN A 377 -3.76 -27.64 -10.85
C GLN A 377 -2.82 -28.72 -10.29
N ASP A 378 -1.75 -28.99 -11.03
CA ASP A 378 -0.58 -29.76 -10.63
C ASP A 378 0.71 -29.04 -11.04
N GLN A 379 1.87 -29.68 -10.88
CA GLN A 379 3.17 -29.07 -11.21
C GLN A 379 3.31 -28.67 -12.69
N GLY A 380 2.60 -29.33 -13.62
CA GLY A 380 2.73 -29.13 -15.06
C GLY A 380 1.54 -28.43 -15.75
N LYS A 381 0.35 -28.40 -15.14
CA LYS A 381 -0.87 -27.82 -15.76
C LYS A 381 -1.89 -27.29 -14.76
N ALA A 382 -2.82 -26.46 -15.26
CA ALA A 382 -4.06 -26.11 -14.59
C ALA A 382 -5.28 -26.63 -15.39
N TRP A 383 -6.42 -26.78 -14.73
CA TRP A 383 -7.67 -27.22 -15.36
C TRP A 383 -8.90 -26.59 -14.71
N VAL A 384 -10.02 -26.68 -15.45
CA VAL A 384 -11.35 -26.31 -15.00
C VAL A 384 -12.35 -27.42 -15.31
N ASP A 385 -13.27 -27.67 -14.38
CA ASP A 385 -14.46 -28.47 -14.64
C ASP A 385 -15.60 -27.51 -15.02
N VAL A 386 -16.27 -27.83 -16.12
CA VAL A 386 -17.17 -26.93 -16.87
C VAL A 386 -18.50 -27.64 -17.09
N GLU A 387 -19.60 -27.01 -16.68
CA GLU A 387 -20.93 -27.39 -17.15
C GLU A 387 -21.14 -26.81 -18.55
N THR A 388 -21.46 -27.69 -19.51
CA THR A 388 -21.74 -27.35 -20.91
C THR A 388 -23.14 -27.81 -21.29
N PRO A 389 -23.71 -27.36 -22.43
CA PRO A 389 -25.04 -27.81 -22.88
C PRO A 389 -25.16 -29.32 -23.14
N THR A 390 -24.04 -30.05 -23.26
CA THR A 390 -23.99 -31.51 -23.46
C THR A 390 -23.57 -32.29 -22.20
N GLY A 391 -23.36 -31.60 -21.06
CA GLY A 391 -22.96 -32.21 -19.79
C GLY A 391 -21.68 -31.59 -19.21
N THR A 392 -21.17 -32.16 -18.12
CA THR A 392 -19.92 -31.70 -17.50
C THR A 392 -18.70 -32.22 -18.25
N ALA A 393 -17.76 -31.34 -18.55
CA ALA A 393 -16.47 -31.65 -19.18
C ALA A 393 -15.32 -31.01 -18.39
N ARG A 394 -14.09 -31.50 -18.59
CA ARG A 394 -12.86 -30.85 -18.11
C ARG A 394 -12.11 -30.26 -19.29
N SER A 395 -11.55 -29.06 -19.10
CA SER A 395 -10.50 -28.55 -19.99
C SER A 395 -9.23 -28.23 -19.22
N GLU A 396 -8.09 -28.46 -19.85
CA GLU A 396 -6.75 -28.31 -19.29
C GLU A 396 -5.93 -27.32 -20.13
N ALA A 397 -4.96 -26.65 -19.49
CA ALA A 397 -4.06 -25.65 -20.08
C ALA A 397 -2.77 -25.53 -19.24
N ASP A 398 -1.76 -24.82 -19.76
CA ASP A 398 -0.55 -24.53 -18.96
C ASP A 398 -0.86 -23.49 -17.86
N TYR A 399 -1.88 -22.63 -18.07
CA TYR A 399 -2.41 -21.66 -17.10
C TYR A 399 -3.94 -21.50 -17.19
N VAL A 400 -4.59 -21.15 -16.07
CA VAL A 400 -6.01 -20.76 -15.97
C VAL A 400 -6.11 -19.33 -15.41
N ILE A 401 -6.93 -18.48 -16.02
CA ILE A 401 -7.06 -17.06 -15.67
C ILE A 401 -8.52 -16.71 -15.40
N GLY A 402 -8.82 -16.26 -14.18
CA GLY A 402 -10.12 -15.74 -13.77
C GLY A 402 -10.31 -14.29 -14.19
N CYS A 403 -11.22 -14.05 -15.13
CA CYS A 403 -11.78 -12.75 -15.52
C CYS A 403 -13.31 -12.73 -15.34
N ASP A 404 -13.87 -13.70 -14.60
CA ASP A 404 -15.30 -13.99 -14.42
C ASP A 404 -16.01 -13.09 -13.39
N GLY A 405 -15.53 -11.84 -13.29
CA GLY A 405 -16.23 -10.72 -12.67
C GLY A 405 -16.37 -10.75 -11.15
N ALA A 406 -17.19 -9.84 -10.63
CA ALA A 406 -17.47 -9.69 -9.20
C ALA A 406 -17.92 -11.00 -8.54
N SER A 407 -18.64 -11.84 -9.30
CA SER A 407 -19.16 -13.15 -8.88
C SER A 407 -18.24 -14.33 -9.22
N SER A 408 -16.96 -14.10 -9.48
CA SER A 408 -15.96 -15.11 -9.89
C SER A 408 -16.06 -16.44 -9.12
N THR A 409 -16.15 -17.55 -9.85
CA THR A 409 -15.94 -18.90 -9.34
C THR A 409 -14.47 -19.16 -9.13
N VAL A 410 -13.58 -18.70 -10.01
CA VAL A 410 -12.13 -18.93 -9.89
C VAL A 410 -11.60 -18.38 -8.56
N ARG A 411 -11.95 -17.14 -8.19
CA ARG A 411 -11.57 -16.56 -6.89
C ARG A 411 -12.16 -17.36 -5.71
N ARG A 412 -13.42 -17.80 -5.80
CA ARG A 412 -14.08 -18.56 -4.72
C ARG A 412 -13.45 -19.92 -4.47
N GLU A 413 -13.04 -20.62 -5.53
CA GLU A 413 -12.39 -21.92 -5.41
C GLU A 413 -10.94 -21.80 -4.89
N LEU A 414 -10.29 -20.64 -5.08
CA LEU A 414 -8.97 -20.35 -4.50
C LEU A 414 -9.01 -19.91 -3.02
N PHE A 415 -9.97 -19.07 -2.64
CA PHE A 415 -9.96 -18.36 -1.34
C PHE A 415 -11.22 -18.55 -0.49
N GLY A 416 -12.17 -19.39 -0.93
CA GLY A 416 -13.45 -19.60 -0.27
C GLY A 416 -14.51 -18.52 -0.60
N PRO A 417 -15.65 -18.51 0.11
CA PRO A 417 -16.76 -17.59 -0.17
C PRO A 417 -16.49 -16.14 0.25
N GLU A 418 -15.42 -15.88 1.01
CA GLU A 418 -15.05 -14.53 1.44
C GLU A 418 -14.38 -13.74 0.29
N TYR A 419 -14.71 -12.46 0.19
CA TYR A 419 -14.03 -11.53 -0.71
C TYR A 419 -13.60 -10.31 0.12
N PRO A 420 -12.35 -10.26 0.61
CA PRO A 420 -11.91 -9.25 1.58
C PRO A 420 -12.17 -7.81 1.13
N GLY A 421 -12.45 -6.93 2.10
CA GLY A 421 -12.91 -5.56 1.88
C GLY A 421 -14.39 -5.36 2.22
N GLU A 422 -14.97 -4.26 1.75
CA GLU A 422 -16.28 -3.78 2.22
C GLU A 422 -17.29 -3.45 1.11
N THR A 423 -18.56 -3.38 1.52
CA THR A 423 -19.64 -2.76 0.77
C THR A 423 -19.86 -1.38 1.39
N LEU A 424 -19.59 -0.29 0.66
CA LEU A 424 -19.79 1.06 1.23
C LEU A 424 -21.28 1.28 1.52
N ASN A 425 -21.60 2.01 2.59
CA ASN A 425 -22.98 2.24 3.03
C ASN A 425 -23.70 3.32 2.19
N ALA A 426 -23.78 3.09 0.87
CA ALA A 426 -24.45 3.96 -0.08
C ALA A 426 -25.18 3.12 -1.14
N GLN A 427 -26.44 3.44 -1.37
CA GLN A 427 -27.26 2.86 -2.43
C GLN A 427 -27.22 3.79 -3.65
N ILE A 428 -26.71 3.27 -4.77
CA ILE A 428 -26.59 4.06 -6.00
C ILE A 428 -27.59 3.55 -7.01
N ILE A 429 -28.24 4.48 -7.69
CA ILE A 429 -29.06 4.20 -8.87
C ILE A 429 -28.30 4.73 -10.08
N ALA A 430 -27.93 3.85 -11.00
CA ALA A 430 -27.47 4.25 -12.32
C ALA A 430 -28.60 4.15 -13.31
N THR A 431 -28.77 5.21 -14.09
CA THR A 431 -29.74 5.30 -15.17
C THR A 431 -29.04 5.71 -16.46
N ASN A 432 -29.54 5.24 -17.59
CA ASN A 432 -29.14 5.76 -18.89
C ASN A 432 -30.33 6.52 -19.49
N VAL A 433 -30.12 7.76 -19.93
CA VAL A 433 -31.17 8.71 -20.26
C VAL A 433 -30.80 9.62 -21.43
N TYR A 434 -31.75 9.83 -22.34
CA TYR A 434 -31.75 10.99 -23.23
C TYR A 434 -32.39 12.17 -22.49
N TYR A 435 -31.56 13.12 -22.08
CA TYR A 435 -31.96 14.40 -21.52
C TYR A 435 -30.96 15.47 -21.94
N ASP A 436 -31.44 16.65 -22.32
CA ASP A 436 -30.60 17.70 -22.90
C ASP A 436 -29.90 18.54 -21.82
N PHE A 437 -28.86 17.96 -21.23
CA PHE A 437 -27.98 18.63 -20.29
C PHE A 437 -27.24 19.85 -20.89
N THR A 438 -27.16 19.99 -22.21
CA THR A 438 -26.38 21.06 -22.86
C THR A 438 -26.98 22.46 -22.60
N LYS A 439 -28.31 22.53 -22.44
CA LYS A 439 -29.06 23.72 -22.00
C LYS A 439 -28.56 24.34 -20.69
N TYR A 440 -27.90 23.53 -19.85
CA TYR A 440 -27.41 23.92 -18.53
C TYR A 440 -25.88 24.08 -18.49
N GLY A 441 -25.23 24.17 -19.66
CA GLY A 441 -23.79 24.38 -19.76
C GLY A 441 -22.93 23.21 -19.27
N TYR A 442 -23.50 22.01 -19.20
CA TYR A 442 -22.81 20.78 -18.77
C TYR A 442 -21.73 20.37 -19.78
N TRP A 443 -20.65 19.79 -19.26
CA TRP A 443 -19.51 19.27 -20.01
C TRP A 443 -19.71 17.78 -20.32
N ASP A 444 -18.71 17.07 -20.88
CA ASP A 444 -18.87 15.64 -21.18
C ASP A 444 -19.17 14.81 -19.92
N SER A 445 -18.44 15.07 -18.83
CA SER A 445 -18.69 14.51 -17.49
C SER A 445 -18.92 15.61 -16.46
N ASN A 446 -19.92 15.45 -15.60
CA ASN A 446 -20.26 16.43 -14.56
C ASN A 446 -20.49 15.72 -13.22
N PHE A 447 -19.86 16.22 -12.16
CA PHE A 447 -19.94 15.72 -10.78
C PHE A 447 -20.61 16.79 -9.93
N ILE A 448 -21.79 16.50 -9.38
CA ILE A 448 -22.63 17.47 -8.68
C ILE A 448 -22.51 17.24 -7.17
N VAL A 449 -21.75 18.10 -6.51
CA VAL A 449 -21.39 18.02 -5.09
C VAL A 449 -22.55 18.49 -4.24
N HIS A 450 -23.08 17.60 -3.38
CA HIS A 450 -24.14 17.97 -2.43
C HIS A 450 -24.37 16.89 -1.35
N PRO A 451 -24.56 17.23 -0.06
CA PRO A 451 -24.64 16.26 1.06
C PRO A 451 -25.78 15.23 1.04
N ARG A 452 -26.69 15.25 0.05
CA ARG A 452 -27.82 14.31 -0.09
C ARG A 452 -28.17 14.03 -1.57
N ASN A 453 -28.59 15.06 -2.29
CA ASN A 453 -28.95 15.03 -3.73
C ASN A 453 -27.76 15.02 -4.71
N TRP A 454 -26.58 14.53 -4.33
CA TRP A 454 -25.45 14.44 -5.25
C TRP A 454 -25.73 13.46 -6.41
N TYR A 455 -25.06 13.70 -7.54
CA TYR A 455 -25.04 12.78 -8.67
C TYR A 455 -23.88 13.05 -9.62
N MET A 456 -23.57 12.07 -10.46
CA MET A 456 -22.75 12.23 -11.66
C MET A 456 -23.66 12.18 -12.90
N ALA A 457 -23.41 13.05 -13.89
CA ALA A 457 -24.05 13.02 -15.20
C ALA A 457 -22.96 13.08 -16.30
N ALA A 458 -22.79 11.97 -17.01
CA ALA A 458 -21.73 11.80 -18.02
C ALA A 458 -22.31 11.33 -19.36
N ARG A 459 -21.93 11.97 -20.47
CA ARG A 459 -22.30 11.55 -21.82
C ARG A 459 -21.60 10.24 -22.15
N ILE A 460 -22.32 9.30 -22.75
CA ILE A 460 -21.79 7.96 -23.07
C ILE A 460 -21.88 7.58 -24.56
N THR A 461 -22.53 8.40 -25.40
CA THR A 461 -22.65 8.16 -26.85
C THR A 461 -22.63 9.46 -27.67
N THR A 462 -22.48 9.31 -28.99
CA THR A 462 -22.60 10.39 -29.99
C THR A 462 -24.03 10.93 -30.15
N ASP A 463 -25.04 10.07 -29.99
CA ASP A 463 -26.48 10.36 -30.13
C ASP A 463 -27.11 11.04 -28.89
N GLY A 464 -26.30 11.32 -27.85
CA GLY A 464 -26.72 12.14 -26.71
C GLY A 464 -27.28 11.36 -25.51
N LEU A 465 -27.04 10.04 -25.43
CA LEU A 465 -27.33 9.27 -24.22
C LEU A 465 -26.35 9.68 -23.11
N TYR A 466 -26.89 10.03 -21.94
CA TYR A 466 -26.14 10.25 -20.71
C TYR A 466 -26.34 9.09 -19.74
N ARG A 467 -25.28 8.72 -19.02
CA ARG A 467 -25.39 7.95 -17.78
C ARG A 467 -25.49 8.93 -16.62
N VAL A 468 -26.59 8.87 -15.88
CA VAL A 468 -26.73 9.53 -14.58
C VAL A 468 -26.49 8.49 -13.49
N SER A 469 -25.86 8.86 -12.39
CA SER A 469 -25.64 7.98 -11.24
C SER A 469 -25.75 8.78 -9.95
N TYR A 470 -26.78 8.49 -9.16
CA TYR A 470 -27.21 9.30 -8.02
C TYR A 470 -27.41 8.47 -6.75
N GLY A 471 -27.31 9.14 -5.60
CA GLY A 471 -27.65 8.56 -4.29
C GLY A 471 -29.15 8.51 -4.05
N ASP A 472 -29.64 7.38 -3.56
CA ASP A 472 -31.01 7.23 -3.05
C ASP A 472 -31.00 6.43 -1.73
N VAL A 473 -32.17 6.30 -1.09
CA VAL A 473 -32.33 5.57 0.18
C VAL A 473 -32.02 4.08 0.02
N PRO A 474 -31.31 3.44 0.97
CA PRO A 474 -30.99 2.02 0.88
C PRO A 474 -32.18 1.12 1.24
N GLY A 475 -32.19 -0.09 0.72
CA GLY A 475 -33.06 -1.19 1.17
C GLY A 475 -34.37 -1.40 0.41
N LEU A 476 -34.68 -0.56 -0.57
CA LEU A 476 -35.83 -0.75 -1.46
C LEU A 476 -35.56 -1.80 -2.55
N THR A 477 -36.64 -2.31 -3.14
CA THR A 477 -36.65 -3.15 -4.34
C THR A 477 -36.33 -2.35 -5.60
N ARG A 478 -36.03 -3.05 -6.71
CA ARG A 478 -35.78 -2.38 -8.01
C ARG A 478 -37.01 -1.62 -8.49
N GLU A 479 -38.18 -2.19 -8.29
CA GLU A 479 -39.48 -1.68 -8.72
C GLU A 479 -39.84 -0.40 -7.95
N GLU A 480 -39.50 -0.32 -6.66
CA GLU A 480 -39.62 0.90 -5.86
C GLU A 480 -38.64 2.00 -6.31
N TYR A 481 -37.38 1.69 -6.67
CA TYR A 481 -36.49 2.71 -7.25
C TYR A 481 -36.99 3.21 -8.61
N VAL A 482 -37.56 2.33 -9.44
CA VAL A 482 -38.20 2.72 -10.71
C VAL A 482 -39.38 3.66 -10.46
N ALA A 483 -40.24 3.35 -9.46
CA ALA A 483 -41.35 4.22 -9.09
C ALA A 483 -40.92 5.57 -8.49
N ARG A 484 -39.77 5.62 -7.80
CA ARG A 484 -39.17 6.85 -7.24
C ARG A 484 -38.41 7.70 -8.24
N GLN A 485 -37.92 7.09 -9.34
CA GLN A 485 -37.05 7.75 -10.30
C GLN A 485 -37.59 9.12 -10.78
N PRO A 486 -38.88 9.28 -11.16
CA PRO A 486 -39.41 10.57 -11.59
C PRO A 486 -39.25 11.69 -10.55
N GLN A 487 -39.61 11.41 -9.28
CA GLN A 487 -39.43 12.36 -8.19
C GLN A 487 -37.95 12.69 -7.99
N ARG A 488 -37.06 11.69 -8.04
CA ARG A 488 -35.61 11.92 -7.88
C ARG A 488 -35.04 12.76 -9.02
N TYR A 489 -35.51 12.62 -10.25
CA TYR A 489 -35.08 13.50 -11.35
C TYR A 489 -35.59 14.94 -11.18
N GLU A 490 -36.85 15.12 -10.80
CA GLU A 490 -37.40 16.45 -10.49
C GLU A 490 -36.65 17.13 -9.32
N GLU A 491 -36.19 16.36 -8.33
CA GLU A 491 -35.45 16.86 -7.16
C GLU A 491 -33.96 17.17 -7.40
N ILE A 492 -33.33 16.59 -8.42
CA ILE A 492 -31.85 16.67 -8.59
C ILE A 492 -31.38 17.20 -9.95
N LEU A 493 -32.10 16.95 -11.05
CA LEU A 493 -31.67 17.40 -12.38
C LEU A 493 -32.01 18.87 -12.61
N PRO A 494 -31.13 19.65 -13.28
CA PRO A 494 -31.37 21.06 -13.51
C PRO A 494 -32.64 21.26 -14.34
N GLY A 495 -33.45 22.26 -13.98
CA GLY A 495 -34.75 22.50 -14.61
C GLY A 495 -35.93 21.71 -14.04
N ASN A 496 -35.69 20.76 -13.13
CA ASN A 496 -36.72 19.94 -12.45
C ASN A 496 -37.63 19.16 -13.44
N PRO A 497 -37.04 18.34 -14.35
CA PRO A 497 -37.74 17.76 -15.49
C PRO A 497 -38.82 16.74 -15.11
N LYS A 498 -39.88 16.69 -15.92
CA LYS A 498 -41.01 15.76 -15.81
C LYS A 498 -40.78 14.52 -16.70
N PRO A 499 -41.52 13.40 -16.50
CA PRO A 499 -41.35 12.17 -17.28
C PRO A 499 -41.41 12.35 -18.80
N GLU A 500 -42.14 13.36 -19.28
CA GLU A 500 -42.25 13.75 -20.69
C GLU A 500 -41.03 14.50 -21.25
N ASP A 501 -40.15 15.05 -20.39
CA ASP A 501 -38.95 15.81 -20.80
C ASP A 501 -37.74 14.93 -21.12
N TYR A 502 -37.79 13.62 -20.81
CA TYR A 502 -36.66 12.70 -20.94
C TYR A 502 -37.08 11.30 -21.41
N THR A 503 -36.10 10.48 -21.83
CA THR A 503 -36.34 9.06 -22.13
C THR A 503 -35.26 8.19 -21.52
N ILE A 504 -35.65 7.31 -20.59
CA ILE A 504 -34.73 6.37 -19.92
C ILE A 504 -34.69 5.06 -20.70
N THR A 505 -33.47 4.54 -20.92
CA THR A 505 -33.22 3.25 -21.57
C THR A 505 -32.81 2.14 -20.59
N ASN A 506 -32.31 2.50 -19.39
CA ASN A 506 -31.95 1.52 -18.35
C ASN A 506 -32.07 2.14 -16.94
N ILE A 507 -32.47 1.33 -15.95
CA ILE A 507 -32.42 1.63 -14.50
C ILE A 507 -31.80 0.41 -13.78
N SER A 508 -30.67 0.66 -13.12
CA SER A 508 -29.84 -0.34 -12.46
C SER A 508 -29.46 0.14 -11.03
N PRO A 509 -30.11 -0.39 -9.98
CA PRO A 509 -29.71 -0.17 -8.60
C PRO A 509 -28.54 -1.09 -8.22
N TYR A 510 -27.50 -0.54 -7.58
CA TYR A 510 -26.32 -1.29 -7.14
C TYR A 510 -25.69 -0.70 -5.88
N LYS A 511 -24.87 -1.51 -5.20
CA LYS A 511 -24.12 -1.12 -4.00
C LYS A 511 -22.65 -0.99 -4.36
N LEU A 512 -21.98 0.02 -3.81
CA LEU A 512 -20.54 0.22 -4.01
C LEU A 512 -19.74 -0.86 -3.28
N GLN A 513 -18.68 -1.36 -3.92
CA GLN A 513 -17.77 -2.37 -3.40
C GLN A 513 -16.34 -1.82 -3.45
N GLN A 514 -15.58 -2.02 -2.36
CA GLN A 514 -14.13 -1.87 -2.35
C GLN A 514 -13.57 -3.20 -1.84
N ARG A 515 -13.10 -4.07 -2.75
CA ARG A 515 -12.68 -5.45 -2.40
C ARG A 515 -11.42 -5.87 -3.14
N CYS A 516 -10.67 -6.79 -2.55
CA CYS A 516 -9.44 -7.32 -3.14
C CYS A 516 -9.24 -8.78 -2.73
N ALA A 517 -8.76 -9.62 -3.65
CA ALA A 517 -8.36 -10.99 -3.34
C ALA A 517 -7.04 -11.01 -2.54
N PRO A 518 -6.83 -11.97 -1.63
CA PRO A 518 -5.58 -12.07 -0.84
C PRO A 518 -4.31 -12.12 -1.69
N SER A 519 -4.40 -12.79 -2.83
CA SER A 519 -3.39 -12.84 -3.91
C SER A 519 -4.12 -12.87 -5.26
N PHE A 520 -3.50 -12.34 -6.31
CA PHE A 520 -3.99 -12.49 -7.69
C PHE A 520 -3.37 -13.72 -8.37
N ARG A 521 -2.52 -14.48 -7.69
CA ARG A 521 -1.95 -15.76 -8.16
C ARG A 521 -2.00 -16.83 -7.08
N VAL A 522 -2.33 -18.06 -7.46
CA VAL A 522 -2.03 -19.30 -6.74
C VAL A 522 -1.50 -20.31 -7.75
N GLY A 523 -0.17 -20.47 -7.84
CA GLY A 523 0.47 -21.39 -8.79
C GLY A 523 0.17 -21.07 -10.25
N ARG A 524 -0.44 -22.01 -10.97
CA ARG A 524 -0.85 -21.90 -12.38
C ARG A 524 -2.22 -21.24 -12.58
N ILE A 525 -2.84 -20.73 -11.51
CA ILE A 525 -4.14 -20.06 -11.55
C ILE A 525 -3.98 -18.60 -11.15
N ILE A 526 -4.47 -17.70 -12.01
CA ILE A 526 -4.31 -16.24 -11.90
C ILE A 526 -5.69 -15.55 -11.91
N LEU A 527 -5.80 -14.37 -11.31
CA LEU A 527 -6.98 -13.48 -11.35
C LEU A 527 -6.62 -12.12 -11.97
N ALA A 528 -7.58 -11.49 -12.64
CA ALA A 528 -7.46 -10.11 -13.13
C ALA A 528 -8.82 -9.37 -13.07
N ALA A 529 -8.79 -8.03 -13.06
CA ALA A 529 -9.99 -7.18 -13.08
C ALA A 529 -10.98 -7.51 -11.95
N ASP A 530 -12.30 -7.38 -12.21
CA ASP A 530 -13.41 -7.62 -11.27
C ASP A 530 -13.35 -8.98 -10.51
N ALA A 531 -12.65 -9.97 -11.06
CA ALA A 531 -12.41 -11.27 -10.41
C ALA A 531 -11.31 -11.19 -9.33
N ALA A 532 -10.33 -10.30 -9.48
CA ALA A 532 -9.23 -10.05 -8.55
C ALA A 532 -9.55 -8.93 -7.53
N HIS A 533 -10.16 -7.83 -7.97
CA HIS A 533 -10.53 -6.69 -7.11
C HIS A 533 -11.82 -6.03 -7.59
N LEU A 534 -12.48 -5.26 -6.71
CA LEU A 534 -13.62 -4.41 -7.05
C LEU A 534 -13.37 -3.00 -6.55
N CYS A 535 -13.79 -2.04 -7.36
CA CYS A 535 -13.65 -0.61 -7.11
C CYS A 535 -14.99 0.09 -7.34
N ASN A 536 -15.28 1.10 -6.53
CA ASN A 536 -16.40 2.00 -6.74
C ASN A 536 -16.18 2.83 -8.03
N PRO A 537 -17.24 3.25 -8.74
CA PRO A 537 -17.12 3.75 -10.11
C PRO A 537 -16.67 5.21 -10.21
N PHE A 538 -16.55 5.96 -9.10
CA PHE A 538 -16.30 7.39 -9.14
C PHE A 538 -14.83 7.69 -9.48
N GLY A 539 -14.62 8.22 -10.70
CA GLY A 539 -13.30 8.35 -11.35
C GLY A 539 -13.01 7.31 -12.43
N GLY A 540 -13.90 6.33 -12.68
CA GLY A 540 -13.74 5.34 -13.77
C GLY A 540 -12.63 4.30 -13.54
N LEU A 541 -12.16 4.16 -12.31
CA LEU A 541 -10.91 3.47 -11.99
C LEU A 541 -11.00 1.93 -12.05
N GLY A 542 -12.15 1.33 -11.72
CA GLY A 542 -12.29 -0.14 -11.69
C GLY A 542 -12.00 -0.81 -13.02
N LEU A 543 -12.76 -0.48 -14.08
CA LEU A 543 -12.55 -1.04 -15.42
C LEU A 543 -11.24 -0.57 -16.05
N THR A 544 -10.79 0.66 -15.79
CA THR A 544 -9.48 1.14 -16.26
C THR A 544 -8.34 0.31 -15.66
N GLY A 545 -8.38 0.07 -14.34
CA GLY A 545 -7.44 -0.78 -13.62
C GLY A 545 -7.52 -2.24 -14.09
N GLY A 546 -8.73 -2.78 -14.27
CA GLY A 546 -8.96 -4.13 -14.77
C GLY A 546 -8.52 -4.38 -16.22
N ILE A 547 -8.35 -3.32 -17.04
CA ILE A 547 -7.72 -3.41 -18.35
C ILE A 547 -6.19 -3.29 -18.23
N ALA A 548 -5.68 -2.43 -17.35
CA ALA A 548 -4.24 -2.35 -17.06
C ALA A 548 -3.68 -3.61 -16.39
N ASP A 549 -4.50 -4.35 -15.62
CA ASP A 549 -4.16 -5.68 -15.08
C ASP A 549 -3.82 -6.65 -16.21
N VAL A 550 -4.69 -6.78 -17.21
CA VAL A 550 -4.47 -7.75 -18.29
C VAL A 550 -3.33 -7.38 -19.22
N GLY A 551 -2.99 -6.08 -19.34
CA GLY A 551 -1.73 -5.65 -19.95
C GLY A 551 -0.50 -6.19 -19.21
N CYS A 552 -0.45 -6.00 -17.89
CA CYS A 552 0.65 -6.50 -17.06
C CYS A 552 0.71 -8.05 -17.07
N LEU A 553 -0.44 -8.72 -17.05
CA LEU A 553 -0.52 -10.18 -17.10
C LEU A 553 -0.06 -10.73 -18.46
N PHE A 554 -0.46 -10.07 -19.55
CA PHE A 554 0.02 -10.40 -20.89
C PHE A 554 1.55 -10.29 -20.99
N ASP A 555 2.15 -9.18 -20.55
CA ASP A 555 3.61 -9.02 -20.57
C ASP A 555 4.33 -10.09 -19.73
N SER A 556 3.75 -10.48 -18.60
CA SER A 556 4.26 -11.55 -17.74
C SER A 556 4.23 -12.92 -18.43
N LEU A 557 3.09 -13.29 -19.02
CA LEU A 557 2.90 -14.56 -19.73
C LEU A 557 3.75 -14.63 -21.01
N ILE A 558 3.92 -13.51 -21.71
CA ILE A 558 4.78 -13.43 -22.90
C ILE A 558 6.26 -13.43 -22.56
N GLY A 559 6.66 -12.93 -21.38
CA GLY A 559 7.98 -13.16 -20.81
C GLY A 559 8.28 -14.65 -20.67
N ILE A 560 7.37 -15.41 -20.03
CA ILE A 560 7.48 -16.87 -19.86
C ILE A 560 7.47 -17.59 -21.21
N HIS A 561 6.50 -17.32 -22.08
CA HIS A 561 6.37 -17.98 -23.39
C HIS A 561 7.61 -17.80 -24.27
N LYS A 562 8.32 -16.67 -24.16
CA LYS A 562 9.55 -16.37 -24.92
C LYS A 562 10.84 -16.76 -24.20
N GLY A 563 10.77 -17.36 -23.00
CA GLY A 563 11.94 -17.71 -22.19
C GLY A 563 12.73 -16.50 -21.67
N LEU A 564 12.08 -15.33 -21.56
CA LEU A 564 12.65 -14.08 -21.05
C LEU A 564 12.41 -13.90 -19.54
N ALA A 565 11.52 -14.71 -18.96
CA ALA A 565 11.20 -14.76 -17.55
C ALA A 565 10.87 -16.22 -17.15
N ASP A 566 11.12 -16.58 -15.89
CA ASP A 566 10.53 -17.78 -15.29
C ASP A 566 9.16 -17.45 -14.64
N GLU A 567 8.51 -18.43 -14.02
CA GLU A 567 7.16 -18.28 -13.49
C GLU A 567 7.02 -17.27 -12.35
N SER A 568 8.10 -16.86 -11.67
CA SER A 568 8.06 -15.89 -10.56
C SER A 568 7.66 -14.47 -11.00
N ILE A 569 7.71 -14.15 -12.30
CA ILE A 569 7.14 -12.91 -12.83
C ILE A 569 5.62 -12.79 -12.55
N LEU A 570 4.92 -13.92 -12.38
CA LEU A 570 3.50 -13.96 -12.04
C LEU A 570 3.24 -13.66 -10.54
N ASP A 571 4.24 -13.85 -9.67
CA ASP A 571 4.17 -13.38 -8.27
C ASP A 571 4.37 -11.86 -8.23
N ILE A 572 5.36 -11.35 -8.99
CA ILE A 572 5.58 -9.91 -9.16
C ILE A 572 4.33 -9.24 -9.74
N TYR A 573 3.68 -9.85 -10.75
CA TYR A 573 2.37 -9.41 -11.25
C TYR A 573 1.35 -9.31 -10.11
N SER A 574 1.21 -10.36 -9.31
CA SER A 574 0.23 -10.42 -8.22
C SER A 574 0.42 -9.29 -7.22
N ASP A 575 1.65 -9.10 -6.73
CA ASP A 575 1.94 -8.07 -5.74
C ASP A 575 1.89 -6.66 -6.32
N VAL A 576 2.41 -6.42 -7.54
CA VAL A 576 2.32 -5.11 -8.21
C VAL A 576 0.87 -4.70 -8.45
N ARG A 577 0.01 -5.59 -8.96
CA ARG A 577 -1.40 -5.24 -9.23
C ARG A 577 -2.21 -5.07 -7.95
N LYS A 578 -2.01 -5.93 -6.95
CA LYS A 578 -2.64 -5.79 -5.63
C LYS A 578 -2.18 -4.52 -4.91
N ARG A 579 -0.91 -4.13 -5.07
CA ARG A 579 -0.37 -2.87 -4.55
C ARG A 579 -0.99 -1.65 -5.24
N ILE A 580 -1.00 -1.59 -6.57
CA ILE A 580 -1.64 -0.51 -7.34
C ILE A 580 -3.15 -0.39 -6.98
N TRP A 581 -3.83 -1.51 -6.71
CA TRP A 581 -5.19 -1.44 -6.17
C TRP A 581 -5.25 -0.77 -4.78
N THR A 582 -4.40 -1.23 -3.85
CA THR A 582 -4.42 -0.81 -2.43
C THR A 582 -3.95 0.63 -2.22
N GLU A 583 -2.89 1.05 -2.91
CA GLU A 583 -2.24 2.35 -2.73
C GLU A 583 -2.82 3.43 -3.64
N THR A 584 -3.45 3.07 -4.77
CA THR A 584 -3.92 4.04 -5.77
C THR A 584 -5.41 3.93 -6.09
N ILE A 585 -5.92 2.75 -6.45
CA ILE A 585 -7.31 2.61 -6.91
C ILE A 585 -8.31 2.80 -5.76
N ASP A 586 -8.14 2.11 -4.62
CA ASP A 586 -9.06 2.23 -3.48
C ASP A 586 -9.03 3.64 -2.86
N PRO A 587 -7.86 4.25 -2.55
CA PRO A 587 -7.83 5.60 -1.96
C PRO A 587 -8.39 6.68 -2.89
N MET A 588 -8.01 6.69 -4.18
CA MET A 588 -8.49 7.70 -5.12
C MET A 588 -9.98 7.55 -5.42
N SER A 589 -10.51 6.33 -5.55
CA SER A 589 -11.95 6.11 -5.74
C SER A 589 -12.76 6.44 -4.49
N ARG A 590 -12.28 6.14 -3.29
CA ARG A 590 -12.91 6.58 -2.01
C ARG A 590 -13.01 8.09 -1.94
N GLU A 591 -11.92 8.78 -2.25
CA GLU A 591 -11.86 10.22 -2.12
C GLU A 591 -12.68 10.94 -3.20
N ASN A 592 -12.72 10.42 -4.44
CA ASN A 592 -13.66 10.88 -5.46
C ASN A 592 -15.13 10.69 -5.03
N PHE A 593 -15.45 9.63 -4.29
CA PHE A 593 -16.77 9.43 -3.74
C PHE A 593 -17.06 10.41 -2.58
N ARG A 594 -16.14 10.59 -1.62
CA ARG A 594 -16.25 11.59 -0.54
C ARG A 594 -16.49 12.99 -1.09
N ARG A 595 -15.73 13.40 -2.11
CA ARG A 595 -15.87 14.68 -2.83
C ARG A 595 -17.25 14.91 -3.41
N LEU A 596 -17.98 13.84 -3.72
CA LEU A 596 -19.31 13.92 -4.31
C LEU A 596 -20.41 14.05 -3.25
N HIS A 597 -20.30 13.32 -2.12
CA HIS A 597 -21.39 13.19 -1.13
C HIS A 597 -21.14 13.78 0.27
N ASP A 598 -19.89 13.94 0.72
CA ASP A 598 -19.55 14.41 2.08
C ASP A 598 -18.88 15.80 2.07
N GLN A 599 -18.64 16.34 0.88
CA GLN A 599 -18.02 17.66 0.69
C GLN A 599 -19.06 18.78 0.77
N ASP A 600 -18.69 19.86 1.45
CA ASP A 600 -19.41 21.14 1.38
C ASP A 600 -19.16 21.78 0.00
N PRO A 601 -20.20 21.98 -0.84
CA PRO A 601 -20.03 22.58 -2.16
C PRO A 601 -19.72 24.08 -2.14
N ASP A 602 -20.01 24.78 -1.04
CA ASP A 602 -19.76 26.23 -0.93
C ASP A 602 -18.32 26.54 -0.54
N ASN A 603 -17.69 25.67 0.27
CA ASN A 603 -16.29 25.80 0.73
C ASN A 603 -15.34 24.78 0.05
N ALA A 604 -15.73 24.23 -1.10
CA ALA A 604 -15.04 23.09 -1.72
C ALA A 604 -13.58 23.39 -2.14
N ARG A 605 -13.27 24.61 -2.57
CA ARG A 605 -11.90 25.02 -2.95
C ARG A 605 -11.02 25.20 -1.72
N GLU A 606 -11.60 25.77 -0.68
CA GLU A 606 -10.94 26.14 0.57
C GLU A 606 -10.60 24.91 1.44
N SER A 607 -11.38 23.83 1.34
CA SER A 607 -11.26 22.67 2.23
C SER A 607 -10.63 21.40 1.61
N ASP A 608 -10.38 21.36 0.30
CA ASP A 608 -9.86 20.17 -0.39
C ASP A 608 -8.94 20.55 -1.57
N GLU A 609 -7.66 20.25 -1.42
CA GLU A 609 -6.58 20.69 -2.31
C GLU A 609 -6.71 20.17 -3.75
N PHE A 610 -7.49 19.12 -4.00
CA PHE A 610 -7.78 18.67 -5.37
C PHE A 610 -8.50 19.75 -6.19
N PHE A 611 -9.42 20.50 -5.59
CA PHE A 611 -10.09 21.60 -6.29
C PHE A 611 -9.13 22.78 -6.53
N ASN A 612 -8.19 23.04 -5.61
CA ASN A 612 -7.13 24.03 -5.82
C ASN A 612 -6.16 23.60 -6.94
N ILE A 613 -5.79 22.32 -7.00
CA ILE A 613 -4.95 21.74 -8.07
C ILE A 613 -5.64 21.87 -9.43
N LEU A 614 -6.94 21.60 -9.53
CA LEU A 614 -7.71 21.84 -10.75
C LEU A 614 -7.75 23.33 -11.13
N VAL A 615 -7.98 24.24 -10.18
CA VAL A 615 -8.00 25.69 -10.44
C VAL A 615 -6.61 26.23 -10.83
N LYS A 616 -5.52 25.69 -10.27
CA LYS A 616 -4.14 25.99 -10.71
C LYS A 616 -3.91 25.52 -12.14
N ALA A 617 -4.39 24.32 -12.50
CA ALA A 617 -4.29 23.77 -13.84
C ALA A 617 -5.08 24.57 -14.92
N GLU A 618 -6.07 25.38 -14.54
CA GLU A 618 -6.72 26.31 -15.48
C GLU A 618 -5.76 27.38 -16.04
N SER A 619 -4.64 27.67 -15.35
CA SER A 619 -3.61 28.63 -15.79
C SER A 619 -2.22 28.03 -16.03
N ASP A 620 -1.99 26.76 -15.69
CA ASP A 620 -0.74 26.02 -15.93
C ASP A 620 -0.95 24.82 -16.88
N PRO A 621 -0.59 24.94 -18.18
CA PRO A 621 -0.68 23.86 -19.16
C PRO A 621 0.24 22.66 -18.87
N GLY A 622 1.30 22.84 -18.07
CA GLY A 622 2.20 21.77 -17.64
C GLY A 622 1.50 20.88 -16.61
N LEU A 623 1.03 21.49 -15.52
CA LEU A 623 0.24 20.82 -14.48
C LEU A 623 -1.04 20.20 -15.05
N ALA A 624 -1.73 20.89 -15.97
CA ALA A 624 -2.92 20.35 -16.60
C ALA A 624 -2.63 19.10 -17.45
N LYS A 625 -1.49 19.07 -18.17
CA LYS A 625 -1.04 17.89 -18.91
C LYS A 625 -0.62 16.76 -17.96
N GLU A 626 0.05 17.07 -16.86
CA GLU A 626 0.42 16.11 -15.82
C GLU A 626 -0.83 15.42 -15.26
N LEU A 627 -1.83 16.19 -14.83
CA LEU A 627 -3.11 15.67 -14.33
C LEU A 627 -3.89 14.88 -15.38
N ALA A 628 -3.86 15.31 -16.65
CA ALA A 628 -4.48 14.57 -17.76
C ALA A 628 -3.79 13.22 -18.06
N LEU A 629 -2.54 13.04 -17.61
CA LEU A 629 -1.76 11.80 -17.68
C LEU A 629 -1.64 11.10 -16.31
N GLY A 630 -2.18 11.67 -15.24
CA GLY A 630 -1.99 11.19 -13.86
C GLY A 630 -2.52 9.78 -13.60
N LEU A 631 -3.36 9.24 -14.48
CA LEU A 631 -3.84 7.86 -14.43
C LEU A 631 -2.86 6.84 -15.05
N GLU A 632 -1.77 7.26 -15.71
CA GLU A 632 -0.71 6.35 -16.19
C GLU A 632 -0.07 5.54 -15.04
N VAL A 633 -0.13 6.03 -13.79
CA VAL A 633 0.23 5.30 -12.56
C VAL A 633 -0.49 3.95 -12.39
N LEU A 634 -1.62 3.74 -13.08
CA LEU A 634 -2.34 2.47 -13.06
C LEU A 634 -1.66 1.39 -13.93
N ARG A 635 -0.64 1.73 -14.71
CA ARG A 635 0.20 0.79 -15.50
C ARG A 635 1.48 0.47 -14.73
N HIS A 636 2.05 -0.69 -15.03
CA HIS A 636 3.42 -1.05 -14.64
C HIS A 636 4.13 -1.70 -15.82
N ASP A 637 5.43 -1.47 -15.98
CA ASP A 637 6.23 -2.08 -17.04
C ASP A 637 6.85 -3.41 -16.55
N MET A 638 6.13 -4.51 -16.79
CA MET A 638 6.59 -5.85 -16.42
C MET A 638 7.85 -6.29 -17.20
N THR A 639 8.24 -5.61 -18.29
CA THR A 639 9.46 -5.95 -19.05
C THR A 639 10.74 -5.46 -18.35
N HIS A 640 10.63 -4.57 -17.37
CA HIS A 640 11.76 -4.07 -16.58
C HIS A 640 11.80 -4.61 -15.13
N SER A 641 10.76 -5.33 -14.68
CA SER A 641 10.73 -6.04 -13.40
C SER A 641 11.94 -6.96 -13.26
N ASN A 642 12.67 -6.85 -12.14
CA ASN A 642 13.93 -7.58 -11.93
C ASN A 642 13.69 -9.05 -11.56
N LEU A 643 13.64 -9.93 -12.57
CA LEU A 643 14.10 -11.29 -12.39
C LEU A 643 15.60 -11.36 -12.64
N VAL A 644 16.38 -11.55 -11.57
CA VAL A 644 17.77 -11.97 -11.65
C VAL A 644 17.77 -13.49 -11.73
N VAL A 645 17.57 -14.02 -12.93
CA VAL A 645 17.87 -15.43 -13.19
C VAL A 645 19.39 -15.56 -13.26
N GLU A 646 20.02 -16.08 -12.19
CA GLU A 646 21.45 -16.39 -12.18
C GLU A 646 21.77 -17.59 -13.10
N ILE A 647 21.77 -17.35 -14.41
CA ILE A 647 22.43 -18.23 -15.35
C ILE A 647 23.94 -18.08 -15.11
N ASN A 648 24.51 -19.02 -14.35
CA ASN A 648 25.94 -19.12 -14.06
C ASN A 648 26.76 -19.37 -15.33
N THR A 649 26.98 -18.32 -16.13
CA THR A 649 27.93 -18.33 -17.24
C THR A 649 29.34 -18.17 -16.71
N ILE A 650 30.00 -19.31 -16.45
CA ILE A 650 31.45 -19.37 -16.27
C ILE A 650 32.12 -18.65 -17.45
N PRO A 651 33.05 -17.69 -17.22
CA PRO A 651 33.71 -16.97 -18.31
C PRO A 651 34.69 -17.90 -19.04
N ASP A 652 34.22 -18.55 -20.10
CA ASP A 652 35.03 -19.46 -20.92
C ASP A 652 36.11 -18.67 -21.67
N SER A 653 37.36 -18.87 -21.28
CA SER A 653 38.47 -17.95 -21.56
C SER A 653 39.32 -18.36 -22.77
N SER A 654 38.71 -19.00 -23.77
CA SER A 654 39.36 -19.17 -25.08
C SER A 654 38.39 -19.42 -26.25
N PHE A 655 38.25 -18.44 -27.16
CA PHE A 655 38.18 -18.73 -28.59
C PHE A 655 38.62 -17.53 -29.43
N SER A 656 39.59 -17.73 -30.32
CA SER A 656 40.12 -16.67 -31.19
C SER A 656 40.17 -17.12 -32.65
N GLU A 657 39.20 -16.66 -33.46
CA GLU A 657 39.31 -16.41 -34.91
C GLU A 657 38.04 -15.65 -35.36
N ARG A 658 37.98 -14.61 -36.22
CA ARG A 658 38.79 -13.92 -37.26
C ARG A 658 38.00 -13.99 -38.60
N VAL A 659 37.92 -12.86 -39.34
CA VAL A 659 37.33 -12.72 -40.72
C VAL A 659 35.78 -12.69 -40.76
N PRO A 660 35.10 -11.98 -41.70
CA PRO A 660 35.56 -11.09 -42.79
C PRO A 660 35.15 -9.60 -42.66
N ALA A 661 35.68 -8.77 -43.57
CA ALA A 661 35.22 -7.39 -43.80
C ALA A 661 34.49 -7.26 -45.16
N PRO A 662 33.48 -6.38 -45.29
CA PRO A 662 32.81 -6.12 -46.57
C PRO A 662 33.61 -5.15 -47.46
N LYS A 663 33.86 -5.56 -48.69
CA LYS A 663 34.20 -4.72 -49.85
C LYS A 663 32.91 -4.63 -50.70
N SER A 664 32.57 -3.60 -51.47
CA SER A 664 33.07 -2.25 -51.81
C SER A 664 32.41 -1.90 -53.15
N GLN A 665 32.08 -0.64 -53.44
CA GLN A 665 32.03 -0.05 -54.81
C GLN A 665 31.93 1.48 -54.63
N HIS A 666 32.98 2.24 -54.97
CA HIS A 666 33.15 3.01 -56.22
C HIS A 666 32.26 4.27 -56.27
N THR A 667 32.74 5.50 -56.54
CA THR A 667 34.02 6.03 -57.10
C THR A 667 34.45 7.32 -56.34
N GLY A 668 35.63 7.96 -56.46
CA GLY A 668 36.94 7.72 -57.12
C GLY A 668 37.99 8.67 -56.49
N PHE A 669 39.28 8.32 -56.34
CA PHE A 669 40.41 8.71 -57.22
C PHE A 669 40.50 10.22 -57.58
N GLN A 670 41.64 10.93 -57.52
CA GLN A 670 43.01 10.77 -56.94
C GLN A 670 43.70 12.16 -57.08
N THR A 671 44.65 12.68 -56.29
CA THR A 671 46.11 12.37 -56.11
C THR A 671 46.69 13.30 -55.01
N ARG A 672 47.64 12.87 -54.15
CA ARG A 672 49.10 13.20 -54.16
C ARG A 672 49.50 14.64 -54.52
N ASP A 673 50.45 15.35 -53.87
CA ASP A 673 51.27 15.19 -52.63
C ASP A 673 51.65 16.66 -52.17
N VAL A 674 52.57 17.07 -51.28
CA VAL A 674 53.74 16.46 -50.59
C VAL A 674 54.17 17.26 -49.31
N ALA A 675 54.96 16.61 -48.45
CA ALA A 675 55.89 17.01 -47.35
C ALA A 675 55.99 18.43 -46.69
N ASP A 676 56.35 18.35 -45.39
CA ASP A 676 57.43 19.08 -44.66
C ASP A 676 57.21 20.36 -43.80
N ASN A 677 57.56 20.19 -42.50
CA ASN A 677 58.34 21.08 -41.58
C ASN A 677 57.90 22.53 -41.23
N GLY A 678 58.20 22.99 -39.98
CA GLY A 678 58.52 24.42 -39.78
C GLY A 678 58.14 25.25 -38.52
N VAL A 679 58.01 24.67 -37.32
CA VAL A 679 58.43 25.23 -35.99
C VAL A 679 58.65 26.78 -35.79
N LEU A 680 57.93 27.35 -34.79
CA LEU A 680 58.21 28.56 -33.94
C LEU A 680 58.32 30.01 -34.50
N HIS A 681 57.49 30.91 -33.94
CA HIS A 681 57.80 32.14 -33.14
C HIS A 681 56.53 33.06 -33.13
N VAL A 682 55.92 33.55 -32.03
CA VAL A 682 56.34 34.34 -30.85
C VAL A 682 56.11 35.87 -31.01
N GLU A 683 55.07 36.34 -30.28
CA GLU A 683 54.87 37.66 -29.65
C GLU A 683 54.45 38.98 -30.36
N MET A 684 53.67 39.75 -29.57
CA MET A 684 53.61 41.23 -29.42
C MET A 684 52.94 42.12 -30.49
N GLY A 685 52.23 43.17 -30.01
CA GLY A 685 51.80 44.32 -30.85
C GLY A 685 50.47 45.00 -30.46
N SER A 686 50.47 45.91 -29.49
CA SER A 686 49.28 46.68 -29.07
C SER A 686 49.04 47.97 -29.87
N LYS A 687 47.76 48.40 -30.03
CA LYS A 687 47.24 49.75 -29.65
C LYS A 687 45.79 50.04 -30.09
N THR A 688 45.25 51.13 -29.52
CA THR A 688 43.88 51.69 -29.63
C THR A 688 43.81 52.92 -30.56
N LEU A 689 42.61 53.28 -31.06
CA LEU A 689 41.88 54.55 -30.77
C LEU A 689 40.70 54.82 -31.76
N GLU A 690 39.61 55.41 -31.24
CA GLU A 690 38.74 56.47 -31.83
C GLU A 690 37.99 56.28 -33.20
N ASN A 691 36.82 56.90 -33.49
CA ASN A 691 35.74 57.56 -32.69
C ASN A 691 34.45 57.76 -33.56
N GLU A 692 33.34 58.20 -32.93
CA GLU A 692 32.08 58.78 -33.48
C GLU A 692 31.11 57.87 -34.28
N GLY A 693 29.78 58.03 -34.21
CA GLY A 693 28.94 58.89 -33.34
C GLY A 693 27.46 59.02 -33.80
N HIS A 694 26.60 59.63 -32.96
CA HIS A 694 25.25 60.20 -33.28
C HIS A 694 24.08 59.22 -33.64
N ASN A 695 22.78 59.47 -33.34
CA ASN A 695 22.10 60.40 -32.41
C ASN A 695 20.59 60.03 -32.19
N GLY A 696 20.00 60.39 -31.03
CA GLY A 696 18.55 60.48 -30.74
C GLY A 696 17.77 59.16 -30.55
N GLY A 697 16.70 59.07 -29.74
CA GLY A 697 16.04 60.01 -28.81
C GLY A 697 14.52 59.72 -28.72
N GLY A 698 13.81 59.84 -27.58
CA GLY A 698 14.21 60.09 -26.19
C GLY A 698 13.01 60.23 -25.24
N GLU A 699 13.28 60.31 -23.93
CA GLU A 699 12.46 60.96 -22.86
C GLU A 699 11.08 60.36 -22.48
N SER A 700 10.55 60.49 -21.24
CA SER A 700 10.98 61.08 -19.94
C SER A 700 10.15 60.42 -18.82
N SER A 701 10.29 60.60 -17.50
CA SER A 701 11.37 60.91 -16.51
C SER A 701 10.84 60.38 -15.15
N SER A 702 11.54 60.13 -14.03
CA SER A 702 12.47 60.93 -13.20
C SER A 702 12.70 60.14 -11.88
N SER A 703 13.75 60.29 -11.05
CA SER A 703 15.08 60.94 -11.16
C SER A 703 15.93 60.66 -9.89
N ILE A 704 17.27 60.67 -10.01
CA ILE A 704 18.26 61.12 -8.98
C ILE A 704 18.40 60.25 -7.68
N LYS A 705 19.59 59.81 -7.19
CA LYS A 705 21.02 60.02 -7.58
C LYS A 705 22.00 59.00 -6.92
N THR A 706 23.08 58.61 -7.63
CA THR A 706 24.53 58.40 -7.22
C THR A 706 24.92 57.86 -5.82
N ASN A 707 25.95 57.02 -5.58
CA ASN A 707 27.14 56.53 -6.32
C ASN A 707 27.48 55.08 -5.85
N THR A 708 27.83 54.07 -6.66
CA THR A 708 29.13 53.74 -7.34
C THR A 708 30.40 53.54 -6.47
N THR A 709 30.68 52.28 -6.09
CA THR A 709 31.97 51.50 -6.13
C THR A 709 31.70 50.11 -5.54
N GLY A 710 32.25 48.96 -5.99
CA GLY A 710 33.09 48.68 -7.17
C GLY A 710 34.33 47.84 -6.84
N GLY A 711 34.24 46.50 -6.80
CA GLY A 711 35.43 45.62 -6.66
C GLY A 711 35.18 44.18 -6.18
N GLU A 712 35.30 43.23 -7.10
CA GLU A 712 35.53 41.77 -6.90
C GLU A 712 36.86 41.39 -7.62
N PRO A 713 37.43 40.18 -7.49
CA PRO A 713 37.51 39.26 -6.34
C PRO A 713 38.97 38.71 -6.18
N ARG A 714 39.13 37.48 -5.63
CA ARG A 714 40.37 36.66 -5.44
C ARG A 714 41.18 36.98 -4.17
N GLY A 715 41.79 36.01 -3.48
CA GLY A 715 41.61 34.55 -3.57
C GLY A 715 42.78 33.70 -3.03
N ALA A 716 42.48 32.42 -2.77
CA ALA A 716 43.35 31.23 -2.81
C ALA A 716 44.60 31.10 -1.89
N HIS A 717 44.94 29.82 -1.63
CA HIS A 717 46.09 29.30 -0.87
C HIS A 717 46.13 29.59 0.64
N LEU A 718 46.77 28.79 1.49
CA LEU A 718 46.99 27.34 1.64
C LEU A 718 48.08 27.18 2.72
N SER A 719 47.94 26.17 3.58
CA SER A 719 49.01 25.40 4.22
C SER A 719 50.07 26.06 5.13
N ARG A 720 49.97 25.68 6.42
CA ARG A 720 51.00 24.93 7.21
C ARG A 720 52.11 25.63 8.02
N ASP A 721 52.47 24.91 9.09
CA ASP A 721 53.66 24.94 9.96
C ASP A 721 53.88 26.25 10.78
N GLY A 722 54.36 26.27 12.03
CA GLY A 722 54.63 25.25 13.08
C GLY A 722 54.29 25.90 14.46
N ASP A 723 54.04 25.19 15.56
CA ASP A 723 54.99 24.44 16.43
C ASP A 723 56.04 25.31 17.17
N GLY A 724 56.39 24.94 18.41
CA GLY A 724 57.27 25.73 19.32
C GLY A 724 56.53 26.79 20.17
N SER A 725 56.00 26.55 21.38
CA SER A 725 56.54 25.93 22.62
C SER A 725 57.15 26.95 23.62
N LEU A 726 57.03 26.63 24.92
CA LEU A 726 57.47 27.38 26.12
C LEU A 726 56.67 28.66 26.45
N GLY A 727 56.32 28.95 27.71
CA GLY A 727 56.46 28.17 28.95
C GLY A 727 56.33 29.05 30.22
N ASP A 728 56.22 28.39 31.39
CA ASP A 728 56.20 28.95 32.76
C ASP A 728 55.00 29.83 33.17
N GLY A 729 54.50 29.77 34.42
CA GLY A 729 54.84 28.82 35.50
C GLY A 729 54.17 29.13 36.86
N GLY A 730 53.90 28.08 37.63
CA GLY A 730 53.57 28.05 39.07
C GLY A 730 52.18 28.53 39.54
N ASP A 731 51.72 28.20 40.76
CA ASP A 731 52.08 27.08 41.67
C ASP A 731 51.08 27.04 42.87
N ASP A 732 51.30 26.10 43.81
CA ASP A 732 50.68 25.94 45.16
C ASP A 732 49.21 25.43 45.19
N ASP A 733 48.98 24.16 45.56
CA ASP A 733 48.77 23.59 46.93
C ASP A 733 47.37 23.94 47.52
N ASP A 734 46.37 23.04 47.52
CA ASP A 734 46.18 21.75 48.24
C ASP A 734 45.48 21.91 49.62
N GLY A 735 44.57 20.98 49.93
CA GLY A 735 43.70 20.99 51.12
C GLY A 735 42.51 20.02 51.00
N ASP A 736 42.67 18.83 51.58
CA ASP A 736 41.79 17.65 51.48
C ASP A 736 40.47 17.71 52.30
N ASP A 737 39.76 16.57 52.28
CA ASP A 737 38.70 16.04 53.18
C ASP A 737 37.27 15.97 52.59
N GLU A 738 36.50 14.88 52.72
CA GLU A 738 36.80 13.44 52.85
C GLU A 738 35.50 12.61 52.58
N HIS A 739 35.61 11.34 52.17
CA HIS A 739 34.55 10.29 52.07
C HIS A 739 33.30 10.54 51.17
N GLU A 740 32.76 9.61 50.34
CA GLU A 740 32.78 8.15 50.16
C GLU A 740 31.70 7.31 50.91
N ALA A 741 31.26 6.22 50.26
CA ALA A 741 30.36 5.12 50.67
C ALA A 741 28.84 5.41 50.78
N GLY A 742 27.95 4.46 50.43
CA GLY A 742 28.14 3.11 49.85
C GLY A 742 26.86 2.25 49.89
N VAL A 743 27.02 0.91 49.89
CA VAL A 743 26.00 -0.14 50.19
C VAL A 743 24.97 -0.44 49.07
N THR A 744 24.75 -1.68 48.57
CA THR A 744 25.45 -2.98 48.73
C THR A 744 25.16 -3.92 47.55
N THR A 745 26.12 -4.80 47.23
CA THR A 745 25.89 -6.09 46.54
C THR A 745 25.59 -7.22 47.53
N VAL A 746 24.81 -8.22 47.10
CA VAL A 746 24.45 -9.45 47.85
C VAL A 746 24.48 -10.60 46.80
N SER A 747 25.08 -11.79 46.99
CA SER A 747 25.36 -12.54 48.23
C SER A 747 26.47 -13.63 48.11
N LEU A 748 26.77 -14.28 49.25
CA LEU A 748 27.45 -15.59 49.49
C LEU A 748 28.96 -15.70 49.14
N ILE A 749 29.89 -15.60 50.11
CA ILE A 749 30.28 -16.58 51.17
C ILE A 749 30.83 -17.92 50.63
N ASP A 750 31.91 -18.54 51.14
CA ASP A 750 33.17 -18.12 51.80
C ASP A 750 34.07 -19.37 52.00
N GLN A 751 35.33 -19.32 51.54
CA GLN A 751 36.53 -20.04 52.04
C GLN A 751 36.61 -21.61 52.22
N PRO A 752 37.84 -22.19 52.43
CA PRO A 752 38.16 -23.53 51.91
C PRO A 752 38.84 -24.54 52.86
N ALA A 753 38.87 -25.81 52.42
CA ALA A 753 39.81 -26.90 52.77
C ALA A 753 39.56 -28.09 51.82
N SER A 754 40.41 -29.10 51.62
CA SER A 754 41.87 -29.31 51.68
C SER A 754 42.16 -30.70 51.05
N GLU A 755 43.43 -31.09 50.92
CA GLU A 755 43.90 -32.47 50.58
C GLU A 755 43.60 -33.06 49.18
N THR A 756 44.36 -34.05 48.68
CA THR A 756 45.77 -33.91 48.24
C THR A 756 46.16 -34.97 47.18
N ILE A 757 47.11 -34.63 46.28
CA ILE A 757 48.16 -35.52 45.72
C ILE A 757 47.69 -36.78 44.94
N SER A 758 48.05 -37.07 43.68
CA SER A 758 48.88 -36.46 42.61
C SER A 758 48.72 -37.40 41.37
N LYS A 759 49.36 -37.36 40.19
CA LYS A 759 50.74 -37.12 39.68
C LYS A 759 50.61 -36.53 38.22
N LYS A 760 51.60 -36.38 37.32
CA LYS A 760 53.01 -36.79 37.20
C LYS A 760 53.79 -35.82 36.27
N LYS A 761 54.94 -35.32 36.74
CA LYS A 761 56.12 -34.72 36.05
C LYS A 761 56.10 -34.54 34.51
N ASN A 762 56.53 -33.36 34.03
CA ASN A 762 57.88 -33.25 33.41
C ASN A 762 58.52 -31.83 33.45
N LYS A 763 59.78 -31.70 33.01
CA LYS A 763 60.70 -30.56 33.30
C LYS A 763 60.63 -29.35 32.35
N LYS A 764 60.89 -28.15 32.89
CA LYS A 764 61.18 -26.89 32.15
C LYS A 764 62.56 -26.90 31.48
N ARG A 765 62.72 -26.17 30.36
CA ARG A 765 63.99 -25.61 29.86
C ARG A 765 63.72 -24.24 29.18
N LYS A 766 64.64 -23.27 29.29
CA LYS A 766 64.43 -21.86 28.86
C LYS A 766 64.32 -21.68 27.34
N LYS A 767 63.51 -20.71 26.89
CA LYS A 767 63.77 -19.88 25.69
C LYS A 767 63.15 -18.48 25.80
N SER A 768 63.63 -17.59 24.92
CA SER A 768 63.36 -16.15 24.72
C SER A 768 62.03 -15.53 25.17
N LYS A 769 62.10 -14.25 25.61
CA LYS A 769 60.94 -13.33 25.70
C LYS A 769 60.13 -13.35 24.39
N LYS A 770 58.80 -13.42 24.48
CA LYS A 770 57.88 -13.19 23.34
C LYS A 770 57.26 -11.80 23.53
N LYS A 771 57.17 -11.01 22.45
CA LYS A 771 56.62 -9.64 22.48
C LYS A 771 55.11 -9.72 22.71
N GLN A 772 54.59 -9.00 23.69
CA GLN A 772 53.15 -8.89 23.94
C GLN A 772 52.58 -7.94 22.88
N THR A 773 51.71 -8.46 22.01
CA THR A 773 50.96 -7.66 21.05
C THR A 773 49.84 -6.95 21.78
N SER A 774 49.88 -5.61 21.81
CA SER A 774 48.74 -4.79 22.17
C SER A 774 47.59 -5.10 21.22
N LEU A 775 46.37 -5.22 21.74
CA LEU A 775 45.16 -5.17 20.91
C LEU A 775 45.16 -3.82 20.15
N LEU A 776 44.78 -3.87 18.88
CA LEU A 776 44.62 -2.66 18.09
C LEU A 776 43.42 -1.88 18.65
N LYS A 777 43.58 -0.57 18.89
CA LYS A 777 42.50 0.31 19.33
C LYS A 777 42.08 1.19 18.16
N GLN A 778 40.79 1.48 18.04
CA GLN A 778 40.24 2.46 17.10
C GLN A 778 40.91 3.84 17.29
N SER A 779 41.05 4.61 16.22
CA SER A 779 41.56 5.98 16.25
C SER A 779 40.47 6.99 16.62
N SER A 780 40.85 8.23 16.95
CA SER A 780 39.93 9.37 17.00
C SER A 780 40.43 10.46 16.03
N PRO A 781 39.69 10.81 14.98
CA PRO A 781 38.41 10.21 14.55
C PRO A 781 38.53 8.73 14.15
N PRO A 782 37.44 7.95 14.18
CA PRO A 782 37.43 6.54 13.84
C PRO A 782 37.75 6.37 12.36
N ARG A 783 38.91 5.75 12.05
CA ARG A 783 39.46 5.63 10.70
C ARG A 783 40.22 4.30 10.47
N ILE A 784 40.25 3.40 11.46
CA ILE A 784 40.81 2.05 11.30
C ILE A 784 39.68 1.12 10.85
N PRO A 785 39.87 0.34 9.75
CA PRO A 785 38.92 -0.68 9.30
C PRO A 785 38.46 -1.61 10.42
N LEU A 786 37.16 -1.90 10.45
CA LEU A 786 36.59 -2.75 11.49
C LEU A 786 37.08 -4.21 11.40
N SER A 787 37.49 -4.65 10.20
CA SER A 787 38.19 -5.92 9.97
C SER A 787 39.52 -6.05 10.73
N ASP A 788 40.23 -4.94 10.93
CA ASP A 788 41.53 -4.93 11.59
C ASP A 788 41.39 -4.97 13.12
N LEU A 789 40.27 -4.45 13.62
CA LEU A 789 39.86 -4.52 15.03
C LEU A 789 39.24 -5.88 15.37
N PHE A 790 38.58 -6.53 14.41
CA PHE A 790 37.99 -7.87 14.54
C PHE A 790 38.59 -8.88 13.52
N PRO A 791 39.87 -9.32 13.65
CA PRO A 791 40.52 -10.23 12.70
C PRO A 791 39.93 -11.65 12.62
N SER A 792 38.96 -11.97 13.49
CA SER A 792 38.11 -13.16 13.41
C SER A 792 37.05 -13.08 12.31
N GLY A 793 36.77 -11.87 11.79
CA GLY A 793 35.61 -11.59 10.94
C GLY A 793 34.27 -11.77 11.67
N GLN A 794 34.27 -11.76 13.01
CA GLN A 794 33.09 -11.99 13.85
C GLN A 794 32.77 -10.74 14.67
N TYR A 795 31.57 -10.18 14.50
CA TYR A 795 31.17 -8.87 15.06
C TYR A 795 30.15 -8.99 16.21
N PRO A 796 30.09 -8.02 17.15
CA PRO A 796 29.23 -8.13 18.33
C PRO A 796 27.74 -8.16 17.99
N ALA A 797 27.02 -9.12 18.59
CA ALA A 797 25.57 -9.20 18.56
C ALA A 797 24.90 -8.00 19.26
N GLY A 798 23.66 -7.72 18.89
CA GLY A 798 22.83 -6.75 19.61
C GLY A 798 22.34 -7.26 20.97
N GLU A 799 21.49 -6.46 21.62
CA GLU A 799 20.72 -6.93 22.77
C GLU A 799 19.71 -7.98 22.31
N ILE A 800 19.76 -9.18 22.87
CA ILE A 800 18.82 -10.26 22.56
C ILE A 800 17.77 -10.36 23.66
N GLN A 801 16.51 -10.11 23.30
CA GLN A 801 15.33 -10.23 24.16
C GLN A 801 14.50 -11.47 23.76
N SER A 802 14.23 -12.37 24.71
CA SER A 802 13.23 -13.42 24.52
C SER A 802 11.83 -12.83 24.41
N TYR A 803 10.97 -13.39 23.55
CA TYR A 803 9.54 -13.06 23.57
C TYR A 803 8.90 -13.47 24.90
N ALA A 804 7.94 -12.69 25.37
CA ALA A 804 7.15 -13.06 26.55
C ALA A 804 6.40 -14.38 26.31
N PRO A 805 6.32 -15.29 27.31
CA PRO A 805 5.63 -16.57 27.15
C PRO A 805 4.12 -16.36 26.99
N VAL A 806 3.63 -16.44 25.76
CA VAL A 806 2.21 -16.50 25.46
C VAL A 806 1.68 -17.87 25.91
N GLU A 807 0.56 -17.91 26.64
CA GLU A 807 -0.02 -19.15 27.19
C GLU A 807 -0.43 -20.20 26.13
N ASN A 808 -0.41 -19.83 24.85
CA ASN A 808 -0.72 -20.71 23.73
C ASN A 808 0.56 -21.41 23.23
N THR A 809 0.91 -22.53 23.86
CA THR A 809 2.10 -23.34 23.56
C THR A 809 2.10 -24.04 22.19
N ALA A 810 1.10 -23.78 21.34
CA ALA A 810 0.92 -24.39 20.02
C ALA A 810 1.94 -23.96 18.93
N ARG A 811 2.98 -23.18 19.26
CA ARG A 811 4.07 -22.85 18.29
C ARG A 811 4.91 -24.07 17.90
N THR A 812 4.92 -25.15 18.69
CA THR A 812 5.67 -26.39 18.37
C THR A 812 4.84 -27.43 17.59
N THR A 813 3.67 -27.08 17.05
CA THR A 813 2.80 -28.03 16.32
C THR A 813 2.12 -27.42 15.09
N SER A 814 2.91 -26.93 14.12
CA SER A 814 2.50 -26.80 12.70
C SER A 814 3.68 -26.40 11.80
N GLU A 815 4.66 -27.29 11.69
CA GLU A 815 5.64 -27.23 10.59
C GLU A 815 4.95 -27.41 9.21
N GLU A 816 5.70 -27.16 8.13
CA GLU A 816 5.27 -27.38 6.74
C GLU A 816 4.18 -26.43 6.17
N LEU A 817 4.37 -25.11 6.32
CA LEU A 817 4.11 -24.16 5.20
C LEU A 817 4.73 -22.75 5.34
N ARG A 818 5.17 -22.33 6.53
CA ARG A 818 5.94 -21.07 6.70
C ARG A 818 7.44 -21.21 6.37
N TYR A 819 7.94 -22.44 6.33
CA TYR A 819 9.36 -22.80 6.35
C TYR A 819 10.22 -22.19 5.22
N ASN A 820 9.65 -21.98 4.03
CA ASN A 820 10.41 -21.56 2.84
C ASN A 820 10.55 -20.04 2.67
N GLY A 821 10.03 -19.23 3.59
CA GLY A 821 9.89 -17.78 3.37
C GLY A 821 10.98 -16.88 3.97
N ARG A 822 11.52 -17.21 5.15
CA ARG A 822 12.19 -16.19 6.00
C ARG A 822 13.41 -16.66 6.81
N THR A 823 14.02 -17.78 6.44
CA THR A 823 15.20 -18.37 7.12
C THR A 823 16.44 -17.47 7.19
N HIS A 824 16.53 -16.41 6.37
CA HIS A 824 17.70 -15.52 6.32
C HIS A 824 18.05 -14.84 7.66
N LEU A 825 17.07 -14.54 8.54
CA LEU A 825 17.36 -13.97 9.86
C LEU A 825 18.01 -14.95 10.87
N GLU A 826 18.16 -16.23 10.50
CA GLU A 826 18.89 -17.24 11.26
C GLU A 826 20.14 -17.74 10.50
N ASP A 827 20.53 -17.08 9.39
CA ASP A 827 21.81 -17.32 8.71
C ASP A 827 22.95 -16.55 9.42
N ASP A 828 23.97 -17.28 9.85
CA ASP A 828 25.11 -16.71 10.60
C ASP A 828 25.92 -15.70 9.77
N SER A 829 26.00 -15.84 8.45
CA SER A 829 26.76 -14.93 7.59
C SER A 829 26.05 -13.60 7.43
N PHE A 830 24.74 -13.65 7.14
CA PHE A 830 23.85 -12.49 7.10
C PHE A 830 23.85 -11.75 8.45
N LEU A 831 23.63 -12.47 9.56
CA LEU A 831 23.61 -11.86 10.90
C LEU A 831 24.96 -11.20 11.23
N ASN A 832 26.08 -11.82 10.84
CA ASN A 832 27.41 -11.27 11.07
C ASN A 832 27.70 -10.02 10.23
N ASP A 833 27.32 -9.99 8.96
CA ASP A 833 27.40 -8.79 8.12
C ASP A 833 26.52 -7.66 8.68
N TYR A 834 25.32 -7.98 9.15
CA TYR A 834 24.43 -6.97 9.72
C TYR A 834 24.96 -6.42 11.06
N ARG A 835 25.58 -7.29 11.88
CA ARG A 835 26.30 -6.91 13.11
C ARG A 835 27.53 -6.06 12.81
N LYS A 836 28.23 -6.28 11.68
CA LYS A 836 29.32 -5.40 11.20
C LYS A 836 28.79 -3.98 10.98
N ALA A 837 27.65 -3.82 10.27
CA ALA A 837 27.05 -2.51 10.04
C ALA A 837 26.66 -1.81 11.35
N ALA A 838 26.07 -2.54 12.31
CA ALA A 838 25.70 -1.99 13.61
C ALA A 838 26.91 -1.61 14.47
N GLU A 839 28.01 -2.35 14.39
CA GLU A 839 29.25 -2.04 15.09
C GLU A 839 29.95 -0.80 14.51
N VAL A 840 29.92 -0.62 13.18
CA VAL A 840 30.36 0.65 12.55
C VAL A 840 29.50 1.81 13.06
N HIS A 841 28.17 1.65 13.10
CA HIS A 841 27.26 2.66 13.62
C HIS A 841 27.57 3.02 15.10
N ARG A 842 27.79 2.02 15.97
CA ARG A 842 28.21 2.22 17.37
C ARG A 842 29.49 3.06 17.50
N GLN A 843 30.56 2.69 16.79
CA GLN A 843 31.85 3.39 16.92
C GLN A 843 31.79 4.83 16.35
N VAL A 844 31.05 5.06 15.27
CA VAL A 844 30.89 6.41 14.69
C VAL A 844 29.98 7.29 15.56
N ARG A 845 28.89 6.76 16.12
CA ARG A 845 27.99 7.55 16.98
C ARG A 845 28.64 7.90 18.32
N GLN A 846 29.41 6.98 18.93
CA GLN A 846 30.17 7.28 20.15
C GLN A 846 31.13 8.45 19.90
N TRP A 847 31.94 8.39 18.84
CA TRP A 847 32.85 9.49 18.46
C TRP A 847 32.09 10.81 18.20
N THR A 848 30.87 10.73 17.68
CA THR A 848 30.01 11.90 17.46
C THR A 848 29.53 12.48 18.79
N GLN A 849 29.05 11.66 19.72
CA GLN A 849 28.68 12.05 21.09
C GLN A 849 29.86 12.67 21.85
N GLU A 850 31.08 12.18 21.63
CA GLU A 850 32.31 12.71 22.22
C GLU A 850 32.76 14.05 21.59
N THR A 851 32.54 14.26 20.29
CA THR A 851 33.20 15.37 19.56
C THR A 851 32.30 16.38 18.85
N ALA A 852 31.00 16.15 18.69
CA ALA A 852 30.05 17.16 18.24
C ALA A 852 29.79 18.13 19.39
N ARG A 853 30.15 19.41 19.22
CA ARG A 853 30.11 20.44 20.27
C ARG A 853 29.72 21.79 19.66
N PRO A 854 29.15 22.73 20.43
CA PRO A 854 28.85 24.07 19.95
C PRO A 854 30.10 24.75 19.35
N GLY A 855 29.91 25.52 18.29
CA GLY A 855 30.98 26.16 17.53
C GLY A 855 31.49 25.37 16.31
N LYS A 856 31.23 24.06 16.22
CA LYS A 856 31.40 23.30 14.96
C LYS A 856 30.28 23.60 13.97
N THR A 857 30.55 23.45 12.68
CA THR A 857 29.49 23.48 11.66
C THR A 857 28.82 22.12 11.52
N LEU A 858 27.56 22.12 11.06
CA LEU A 858 26.85 20.88 10.73
C LEU A 858 27.52 20.14 9.56
N THR A 859 28.19 20.86 8.65
CA THR A 859 28.97 20.26 7.55
C THR A 859 30.16 19.46 8.09
N GLU A 860 30.94 20.04 9.02
CA GLU A 860 32.05 19.35 9.69
C GLU A 860 31.60 18.09 10.44
N ILE A 861 30.44 18.13 11.09
CA ILE A 861 29.87 17.00 11.82
C ILE A 861 29.42 15.90 10.84
N ALA A 862 28.67 16.26 9.79
CA ALA A 862 28.16 15.31 8.82
C ALA A 862 29.27 14.62 8.02
N GLU A 863 30.26 15.36 7.53
CA GLU A 863 31.40 14.79 6.80
C GLU A 863 32.27 13.92 7.73
N GLY A 864 32.42 14.32 9.00
CA GLY A 864 33.12 13.55 10.02
C GLY A 864 32.51 12.16 10.26
N ILE A 865 31.17 12.09 10.34
CA ILE A 865 30.35 10.87 10.45
C ILE A 865 30.50 10.03 9.18
N ASP A 866 30.22 10.61 8.01
CA ASP A 866 30.21 9.88 6.74
C ASP A 866 31.55 9.21 6.45
N ASP A 867 32.66 9.91 6.66
CA ASP A 867 34.01 9.38 6.48
C ASP A 867 34.43 8.40 7.59
N GLY A 868 33.78 8.46 8.76
CA GLY A 868 33.88 7.42 9.78
C GLY A 868 33.29 6.10 9.30
N VAL A 869 32.07 6.14 8.76
CA VAL A 869 31.40 4.96 8.21
C VAL A 869 32.20 4.35 7.05
N ARG A 870 32.62 5.17 6.08
CA ARG A 870 33.44 4.73 4.93
C ARG A 870 34.75 4.05 5.34
N ALA A 871 35.49 4.67 6.28
CA ALA A 871 36.78 4.14 6.73
C ALA A 871 36.65 2.85 7.55
N LEU A 872 35.63 2.73 8.41
CA LEU A 872 35.43 1.52 9.21
C LEU A 872 34.85 0.35 8.39
N LEU A 873 34.15 0.62 7.30
CA LEU A 873 33.73 -0.40 6.33
C LEU A 873 34.86 -0.88 5.41
N ASP A 874 35.96 -0.12 5.30
CA ASP A 874 37.00 -0.22 4.27
C ASP A 874 36.44 -0.05 2.84
N ASN A 875 35.56 0.93 2.66
CA ASN A 875 34.91 1.19 1.37
C ASN A 875 34.70 2.70 1.16
N ASP A 876 35.36 3.27 0.15
CA ASP A 876 35.25 4.70 -0.17
C ASP A 876 33.95 5.06 -0.92
N GLY A 877 33.22 4.08 -1.47
CA GLY A 877 32.01 4.28 -2.25
C GLY A 877 32.18 5.13 -3.52
N LEU A 878 33.39 5.26 -4.08
CA LEU A 878 33.67 6.07 -5.28
C LEU A 878 33.62 5.28 -6.59
N ALA A 879 33.91 3.97 -6.55
CA ALA A 879 33.82 3.10 -7.71
C ALA A 879 32.36 2.67 -7.99
N PRO A 880 31.91 2.61 -9.25
CA PRO A 880 30.58 2.10 -9.60
C PRO A 880 30.32 0.72 -8.98
N GLY A 881 29.17 0.58 -8.32
CA GLY A 881 28.77 -0.62 -7.57
C GLY A 881 29.31 -0.69 -6.14
N ALA A 882 30.43 -0.02 -5.79
CA ALA A 882 31.04 -0.14 -4.47
C ALA A 882 30.12 0.37 -3.34
N GLY A 883 29.43 1.49 -3.57
CA GLY A 883 28.44 2.05 -2.64
C GLY A 883 27.19 1.18 -2.44
N LEU A 884 26.97 0.13 -3.24
CA LEU A 884 25.89 -0.84 -3.02
C LEU A 884 26.33 -2.00 -2.12
N VAL A 885 27.61 -2.40 -2.21
CA VAL A 885 28.17 -3.48 -1.37
C VAL A 885 28.21 -3.07 0.10
N SER A 886 28.63 -1.84 0.40
CA SER A 886 28.54 -1.28 1.76
C SER A 886 28.67 0.24 1.75
N GLY A 887 28.10 0.91 2.75
CA GLY A 887 28.15 2.38 2.81
C GLY A 887 27.16 3.00 3.79
N LEU A 888 26.80 4.25 3.50
CA LEU A 888 25.78 5.03 4.21
C LEU A 888 24.39 4.60 3.67
N GLY A 889 23.51 4.12 4.54
CA GLY A 889 22.17 3.66 4.14
C GLY A 889 21.26 4.80 3.68
N PHE A 890 21.50 6.01 4.20
CA PHE A 890 20.83 7.26 3.84
C PHE A 890 21.73 8.47 4.21
N PRO A 891 21.33 9.74 3.97
CA PRO A 891 22.13 10.90 4.33
C PRO A 891 22.23 11.14 5.83
N THR A 892 23.41 11.48 6.36
CA THR A 892 23.54 11.89 7.76
C THR A 892 22.67 13.10 8.08
N GLY A 893 21.63 12.89 8.89
CA GLY A 893 20.68 13.86 9.43
C GLY A 893 21.21 14.56 10.68
N LEU A 894 21.03 15.88 10.74
CA LEU A 894 21.47 16.79 11.81
C LEU A 894 20.37 17.83 12.11
N ALA A 895 19.14 17.38 12.39
CA ALA A 895 17.98 18.25 12.50
C ALA A 895 17.95 19.04 13.82
N LEU A 896 17.89 20.37 13.74
CA LEU A 896 17.91 21.27 14.90
C LEU A 896 16.50 21.73 15.31
N ASN A 897 16.24 21.74 16.63
CA ASN A 897 15.14 22.44 17.28
C ASN A 897 13.75 22.01 16.75
N ASN A 898 13.03 22.90 16.04
CA ASN A 898 11.73 22.61 15.43
C ASN A 898 11.83 21.88 14.08
N CYS A 899 13.01 21.76 13.48
CA CYS A 899 13.27 20.72 12.49
C CYS A 899 13.29 19.39 13.24
N VAL A 900 12.33 18.52 12.93
CA VAL A 900 12.12 17.23 13.58
C VAL A 900 13.03 16.18 12.95
N ALA A 901 12.99 16.05 11.62
CA ALA A 901 13.75 15.07 10.86
C ALA A 901 14.25 15.65 9.52
N HIS A 902 15.01 14.87 8.75
CA HIS A 902 15.35 15.15 7.35
C HIS A 902 16.11 16.47 7.09
N TYR A 903 17.03 16.89 7.96
CA TYR A 903 17.96 17.99 7.64
C TYR A 903 19.38 17.48 7.47
N THR A 904 20.02 17.80 6.34
CA THR A 904 21.48 17.65 6.17
C THR A 904 22.02 18.94 5.52
N PRO A 905 23.24 19.38 5.84
CA PRO A 905 23.87 20.50 5.14
C PRO A 905 24.08 20.15 3.65
N ASN A 906 23.78 21.08 2.75
CA ASN A 906 24.04 20.95 1.31
C ASN A 906 25.14 21.91 0.85
N PRO A 907 25.93 21.54 -0.18
CA PRO A 907 26.96 22.41 -0.75
C PRO A 907 26.38 23.76 -1.23
N GLY A 908 27.14 24.83 -1.02
CA GLY A 908 26.75 26.19 -1.41
C GLY A 908 25.65 26.85 -0.55
N GLN A 909 25.13 26.16 0.48
CA GLN A 909 24.35 26.82 1.52
C GLN A 909 25.26 27.61 2.47
N LYS A 910 24.67 28.52 3.26
CA LYS A 910 25.39 29.15 4.37
C LYS A 910 25.61 28.11 5.47
N GLU A 911 26.86 27.96 5.91
CA GLU A 911 27.22 27.12 7.06
C GLU A 911 26.36 27.44 8.28
N ILE A 912 25.75 26.39 8.85
CA ILE A 912 25.07 26.44 10.15
C ILE A 912 26.04 25.94 11.21
N VAL A 913 26.27 26.78 12.22
CA VAL A 913 27.11 26.46 13.38
C VAL A 913 26.21 25.98 14.51
N LEU A 914 26.54 24.83 15.10
CA LEU A 914 25.83 24.27 16.25
C LEU A 914 25.97 25.20 17.46
N GLN A 915 24.86 25.52 18.14
CA GLN A 915 24.82 26.38 19.33
C GLN A 915 24.65 25.54 20.61
N SER A 916 24.91 26.15 21.78
CA SER A 916 24.71 25.48 23.07
C SER A 916 23.23 25.26 23.42
N SER A 917 22.34 26.12 22.91
CA SER A 917 20.90 26.05 23.10
C SER A 917 20.16 25.11 22.14
N ASP A 918 20.88 24.43 21.23
CA ASP A 918 20.26 23.59 20.20
C ASP A 918 19.90 22.20 20.73
N VAL A 919 18.81 21.64 20.18
CA VAL A 919 18.41 20.23 20.31
C VAL A 919 18.58 19.56 18.94
N MET A 920 19.72 18.89 18.77
CA MET A 920 20.15 18.27 17.53
C MET A 920 19.82 16.78 17.52
N LYS A 921 19.02 16.34 16.55
CA LYS A 921 18.89 14.91 16.21
C LYS A 921 20.06 14.52 15.33
N VAL A 922 20.78 13.46 15.67
CA VAL A 922 21.82 12.83 14.86
C VAL A 922 21.30 11.47 14.41
N ASP A 923 21.25 11.28 13.11
CA ASP A 923 20.49 10.22 12.45
C ASP A 923 21.27 9.76 11.22
N PHE A 924 21.76 8.52 11.15
CA PHE A 924 22.54 8.06 10.00
C PHE A 924 22.52 6.53 9.80
N GLY A 925 22.09 6.10 8.61
CA GLY A 925 22.09 4.68 8.27
C GLY A 925 23.48 4.14 7.92
N VAL A 926 23.77 2.90 8.31
CA VAL A 926 24.93 2.12 7.80
C VAL A 926 24.41 0.83 7.16
N HIS A 927 24.87 0.47 5.96
CA HIS A 927 24.45 -0.78 5.32
C HIS A 927 25.60 -1.65 4.82
N ILE A 928 25.33 -2.95 4.75
CA ILE A 928 26.11 -3.95 4.03
C ILE A 928 25.14 -4.80 3.21
N ASN A 929 25.44 -5.04 1.93
CA ASN A 929 24.62 -5.80 0.99
C ASN A 929 23.14 -5.35 0.96
N GLY A 930 22.91 -4.03 1.10
CA GLY A 930 21.59 -3.40 1.18
C GLY A 930 20.84 -3.51 2.51
N TRP A 931 21.36 -4.20 3.52
CA TRP A 931 20.71 -4.32 4.82
C TRP A 931 21.11 -3.16 5.71
N ILE A 932 20.16 -2.25 5.94
CA ILE A 932 20.39 -0.94 6.58
C ILE A 932 20.19 -1.08 8.08
N VAL A 933 21.21 -0.71 8.86
CA VAL A 933 21.07 -0.39 10.27
C VAL A 933 20.66 1.07 10.34
N ASP A 934 19.40 1.25 10.67
CA ASP A 934 18.77 2.52 11.01
C ASP A 934 18.85 2.75 12.53
N SER A 935 19.31 3.92 12.96
CA SER A 935 19.45 4.29 14.38
C SER A 935 19.83 5.77 14.53
N ALA A 936 19.19 6.43 15.50
CA ALA A 936 19.31 7.86 15.73
C ALA A 936 19.28 8.18 17.23
N PHE A 937 19.82 9.34 17.60
CA PHE A 937 19.87 9.84 18.97
C PHE A 937 19.83 11.37 19.00
N THR A 938 19.39 11.94 20.12
CA THR A 938 19.38 13.40 20.33
C THR A 938 20.54 13.85 21.21
N MET A 939 21.17 14.96 20.82
CA MET A 939 22.12 15.73 21.62
C MET A 939 21.53 17.09 21.97
N SER A 940 21.76 17.54 23.20
CA SER A 940 21.71 18.95 23.57
C SER A 940 22.82 19.25 24.59
N PHE A 941 23.13 20.53 24.79
CA PHE A 941 24.12 21.01 25.75
C PHE A 941 23.48 21.93 26.82
N ASP A 942 22.15 22.06 26.77
CA ASP A 942 21.34 22.81 27.73
C ASP A 942 20.43 21.82 28.48
N PRO A 943 20.61 21.63 29.80
CA PRO A 943 19.86 20.63 30.58
C PRO A 943 18.35 20.93 30.68
N THR A 944 17.91 22.12 30.23
CA THR A 944 16.50 22.45 29.99
C THR A 944 15.77 21.36 29.18
N TYR A 945 16.47 20.66 28.29
CA TYR A 945 15.87 19.65 27.41
C TYR A 945 16.03 18.21 27.90
N ASP A 946 16.69 17.95 29.03
CA ASP A 946 16.97 16.58 29.50
C ASP A 946 15.70 15.73 29.65
N ASN A 947 14.61 16.32 30.16
CA ASN A 947 13.34 15.59 30.31
C ASN A 947 12.60 15.35 28.98
N LEU A 948 12.86 16.16 27.95
CA LEU A 948 12.38 15.90 26.57
C LEU A 948 13.16 14.74 25.95
N LEU A 949 14.48 14.68 26.17
CA LEU A 949 15.31 13.56 25.70
C LEU A 949 14.95 12.26 26.44
N ALA A 950 14.71 12.32 27.75
CA ALA A 950 14.27 11.18 28.55
C ALA A 950 12.92 10.61 28.07
N ALA A 951 11.92 11.48 27.88
CA ALA A 951 10.60 11.12 27.36
C ALA A 951 10.67 10.30 26.07
N VAL A 952 11.49 10.77 25.11
CA VAL A 952 11.64 10.11 23.81
C VAL A 952 12.46 8.82 23.93
N LYS A 953 13.55 8.81 24.71
CA LYS A 953 14.36 7.58 24.91
C LYS A 953 13.53 6.47 25.59
N GLU A 954 12.71 6.79 26.59
CA GLU A 954 11.84 5.80 27.22
C GLU A 954 10.68 5.37 26.31
N SER A 955 10.12 6.30 25.52
CA SER A 955 9.07 5.98 24.53
C SER A 955 9.56 5.01 23.46
N THR A 956 10.76 5.24 22.90
CA THR A 956 11.42 4.34 21.97
C THR A 956 11.71 2.98 22.61
N ASN A 957 12.29 2.95 23.81
CA ASN A 957 12.56 1.69 24.50
C ASN A 957 11.28 0.94 24.90
N THR A 958 10.18 1.65 25.15
CA THR A 958 8.84 1.08 25.35
C THR A 958 8.25 0.52 24.05
N GLY A 959 8.42 1.20 22.91
CA GLY A 959 8.08 0.68 21.59
C GLY A 959 8.80 -0.63 21.30
N ILE A 960 10.14 -0.62 21.44
CA ILE A 960 11.01 -1.80 21.29
C ILE A 960 10.56 -2.92 22.23
N LYS A 961 10.36 -2.65 23.53
CA LYS A 961 9.93 -3.63 24.54
C LYS A 961 8.62 -4.33 24.16
N ASN A 962 7.63 -3.59 23.68
CA ASN A 962 6.33 -4.14 23.30
C ASN A 962 6.31 -4.80 21.92
N ALA A 963 7.26 -4.48 21.02
CA ALA A 963 7.36 -5.11 19.71
C ALA A 963 7.69 -6.61 19.79
N GLY A 964 7.09 -7.42 18.92
CA GLY A 964 7.31 -8.86 18.85
C GLY A 964 6.42 -9.59 17.84
N ILE A 965 6.79 -10.83 17.48
CA ILE A 965 6.00 -11.67 16.56
C ILE A 965 4.60 -11.88 17.13
N ASP A 966 3.58 -11.72 16.27
CA ASP A 966 2.14 -11.74 16.58
C ASP A 966 1.59 -10.51 17.34
N VAL A 967 2.42 -9.54 17.74
CA VAL A 967 1.93 -8.31 18.38
C VAL A 967 1.31 -7.38 17.33
N ARG A 968 0.20 -6.71 17.68
CA ARG A 968 -0.42 -5.70 16.81
C ARG A 968 0.34 -4.39 16.92
N ILE A 969 0.58 -3.76 15.78
CA ILE A 969 1.25 -2.47 15.67
C ILE A 969 0.54 -1.40 16.52
N SER A 970 -0.79 -1.40 16.58
CA SER A 970 -1.57 -0.44 17.38
C SER A 970 -1.42 -0.58 18.89
N ASP A 971 -1.04 -1.74 19.41
CA ASP A 971 -0.76 -1.93 20.84
C ASP A 971 0.62 -1.32 21.18
N VAL A 972 1.63 -1.56 20.32
CA VAL A 972 2.95 -0.90 20.42
C VAL A 972 2.79 0.63 20.31
N SER A 973 2.00 1.09 19.35
CA SER A 973 1.69 2.52 19.12
C SER A 973 1.03 3.18 20.33
N ALA A 974 0.18 2.43 21.05
CA ALA A 974 -0.48 2.92 22.25
C ALA A 974 0.48 3.03 23.44
N ALA A 975 1.38 2.05 23.63
CA ALA A 975 2.38 2.08 24.70
C ALA A 975 3.42 3.20 24.49
N ILE A 976 3.82 3.44 23.23
CA ILE A 976 4.64 4.62 22.86
C ILE A 976 3.95 5.91 23.28
N GLN A 977 2.67 6.08 22.93
CA GLN A 977 1.92 7.31 23.25
C GLN A 977 1.75 7.52 24.76
N GLU A 978 1.43 6.44 25.49
CA GLU A 978 1.20 6.47 26.93
C GLU A 978 2.43 6.93 27.72
N VAL A 979 3.63 6.46 27.32
CA VAL A 979 4.89 6.95 27.90
C VAL A 979 5.19 8.38 27.43
N MET A 980 5.15 8.65 26.12
CA MET A 980 5.50 9.96 25.55
C MET A 980 4.68 11.11 26.15
N GLU A 981 3.36 10.95 26.25
CA GLU A 981 2.44 11.96 26.75
C GLU A 981 2.32 12.00 28.29
N SER A 982 3.08 11.16 29.01
CA SER A 982 3.23 11.23 30.48
C SER A 982 4.28 12.24 30.94
N TYR A 983 5.16 12.68 30.03
CA TYR A 983 6.27 13.60 30.31
C TYR A 983 5.92 15.07 30.01
N GLU A 984 6.54 15.98 30.77
CA GLU A 984 6.51 17.42 30.53
C GLU A 984 7.89 18.06 30.71
N VAL A 985 8.13 19.18 30.03
CA VAL A 985 9.39 19.92 30.06
C VAL A 985 9.14 21.41 30.31
N GLU A 986 9.90 22.03 31.21
CA GLU A 986 9.80 23.46 31.50
C GLU A 986 10.84 24.23 30.68
N ILE A 987 10.39 25.17 29.85
CA ILE A 987 11.26 26.00 29.00
C ILE A 987 10.91 27.46 29.26
N ASN A 988 11.88 28.24 29.75
CA ASN A 988 11.74 29.66 30.08
C ASN A 988 10.57 29.97 31.04
N GLY A 989 10.43 29.22 32.14
CA GLY A 989 9.38 29.46 33.14
C GLY A 989 7.98 28.97 32.73
N LYS A 990 7.90 28.11 31.71
CA LYS A 990 6.63 27.58 31.18
C LYS A 990 6.75 26.10 30.85
N THR A 991 5.84 25.32 31.43
CA THR A 991 5.70 23.88 31.20
C THR A 991 5.04 23.56 29.85
N TYR A 992 5.55 22.55 29.17
CA TYR A 992 5.01 21.99 27.93
C TYR A 992 4.89 20.47 28.08
N PRO A 993 3.70 19.86 27.88
CA PRO A 993 3.60 18.41 27.75
C PRO A 993 4.31 17.97 26.47
N VAL A 994 5.09 16.89 26.55
CA VAL A 994 5.72 16.26 25.40
C VAL A 994 4.65 15.58 24.56
N LYS A 995 4.69 15.75 23.24
CA LYS A 995 3.69 15.20 22.31
C LYS A 995 4.36 14.31 21.29
N ALA A 996 3.80 13.11 21.11
CA ALA A 996 4.14 12.24 20.00
C ALA A 996 3.90 12.95 18.65
N VAL A 997 4.87 12.91 17.73
CA VAL A 997 4.73 13.51 16.39
C VAL A 997 3.86 12.61 15.50
N ARG A 998 2.54 12.82 15.58
CA ARG A 998 1.48 11.91 15.12
C ARG A 998 1.40 11.59 13.62
N ASN A 999 2.23 12.20 12.78
CA ASN A 999 2.30 11.95 11.34
C ASN A 999 3.71 11.52 10.88
N LEU A 1000 4.54 11.09 11.83
CA LEU A 1000 5.74 10.29 11.63
C LEU A 1000 5.52 8.92 12.29
N SER A 1001 6.38 7.95 11.95
CA SER A 1001 6.24 6.56 12.38
C SER A 1001 7.48 5.76 11.97
N GLY A 1002 8.02 4.95 12.89
CA GLY A 1002 9.02 3.94 12.55
C GLY A 1002 8.47 2.95 11.53
N HIS A 1003 9.31 2.10 10.96
CA HIS A 1003 8.95 1.33 9.77
C HIS A 1003 9.64 -0.03 9.71
N ASN A 1004 9.09 -0.96 8.94
CA ASN A 1004 9.88 -2.13 8.56
C ASN A 1004 10.96 -1.75 7.53
N ILE A 1005 12.12 -2.42 7.59
CA ILE A 1005 13.22 -2.23 6.64
C ILE A 1005 13.23 -3.41 5.66
N LYS A 1006 13.57 -3.14 4.39
CA LYS A 1006 13.82 -4.13 3.34
C LYS A 1006 15.21 -3.92 2.74
N GLN A 1007 15.73 -4.95 2.06
CA GLN A 1007 17.02 -4.85 1.38
C GLN A 1007 17.01 -3.71 0.35
N TYR A 1008 17.95 -2.77 0.48
CA TYR A 1008 18.05 -1.51 -0.28
C TYR A 1008 16.83 -0.58 -0.21
N GLN A 1009 15.92 -0.78 0.74
CA GLN A 1009 14.68 0.01 0.88
C GLN A 1009 14.40 0.29 2.36
N ILE A 1010 14.64 1.53 2.78
CA ILE A 1010 14.52 1.96 4.18
C ILE A 1010 13.06 1.88 4.69
N HIS A 1011 12.10 2.37 3.91
CA HIS A 1011 10.67 2.28 4.19
C HIS A 1011 10.05 1.06 3.49
N GLY A 1012 9.89 -0.05 4.21
CA GLY A 1012 9.40 -1.33 3.67
C GLY A 1012 7.88 -1.44 3.50
N GLY A 1013 7.09 -0.49 4.02
CA GLY A 1013 5.63 -0.40 3.83
C GLY A 1013 4.75 -0.79 5.03
N LYS A 1014 5.32 -1.32 6.12
CA LYS A 1014 4.65 -1.32 7.45
C LYS A 1014 5.21 -0.17 8.29
N SER A 1015 4.36 0.44 9.10
CA SER A 1015 4.70 1.58 9.96
C SER A 1015 4.36 1.31 11.43
N ILE A 1016 5.05 1.95 12.37
CA ILE A 1016 4.80 1.98 13.81
C ILE A 1016 4.47 3.42 14.22
N PRO A 1017 3.19 3.85 14.16
CA PRO A 1017 2.78 5.18 14.59
C PRO A 1017 3.06 5.43 16.08
N PHE A 1018 3.38 6.66 16.45
CA PHE A 1018 3.61 7.04 17.86
C PHE A 1018 2.33 7.36 18.63
N ILE A 1019 1.16 7.13 18.02
CA ILE A 1019 -0.17 7.38 18.60
C ILE A 1019 -1.08 6.17 18.42
N LYS A 1020 -1.99 5.96 19.37
CA LYS A 1020 -2.93 4.83 19.36
C LYS A 1020 -3.84 4.85 18.14
N THR A 1021 -3.61 3.93 17.21
CA THR A 1021 -4.44 3.74 16.00
C THR A 1021 -5.54 2.70 16.20
N LYS A 1022 -6.26 2.36 15.13
CA LYS A 1022 -7.17 1.22 15.06
C LYS A 1022 -6.61 0.03 14.28
N ASP A 1023 -5.39 0.14 13.76
CA ASP A 1023 -4.79 -0.86 12.91
C ASP A 1023 -4.69 -2.23 13.62
N GLN A 1024 -5.04 -3.32 12.93
CA GLN A 1024 -4.92 -4.67 13.47
C GLN A 1024 -3.77 -5.46 12.81
N THR A 1025 -2.98 -4.81 11.94
CA THR A 1025 -1.76 -5.37 11.36
C THR A 1025 -0.81 -5.82 12.45
N LYS A 1026 -0.23 -7.00 12.25
CA LYS A 1026 0.74 -7.62 13.15
C LYS A 1026 2.16 -7.47 12.63
N MET A 1027 3.09 -7.41 13.58
CA MET A 1027 4.49 -7.73 13.36
C MET A 1027 4.65 -9.24 13.18
N GLU A 1028 5.47 -9.64 12.22
CA GLU A 1028 5.66 -11.04 11.84
C GLU A 1028 7.11 -11.50 12.07
N GLU A 1029 7.27 -12.81 12.16
CA GLU A 1029 8.56 -13.50 12.13
C GLU A 1029 9.31 -13.17 10.83
N GLY A 1030 10.64 -13.00 10.91
CA GLY A 1030 11.48 -12.68 9.76
C GLY A 1030 11.40 -11.23 9.27
N GLU A 1031 10.72 -10.33 10.00
CA GLU A 1031 10.72 -8.90 9.71
C GLU A 1031 11.82 -8.14 10.46
N ILE A 1032 12.27 -7.05 9.86
CA ILE A 1032 13.22 -6.08 10.41
C ILE A 1032 12.48 -4.77 10.58
N PHE A 1033 12.67 -4.06 11.70
CA PHE A 1033 12.01 -2.78 11.95
C PHE A 1033 12.97 -1.75 12.53
N ALA A 1034 12.88 -0.52 12.03
CA ALA A 1034 13.35 0.69 12.69
C ALA A 1034 12.29 1.16 13.69
N CYS A 1035 12.69 1.34 14.95
CA CYS A 1035 11.83 1.85 16.02
C CYS A 1035 12.28 3.24 16.48
N GLU A 1036 12.14 4.25 15.64
CA GLU A 1036 12.08 5.64 16.10
C GLU A 1036 10.89 5.91 17.02
N THR A 1037 11.04 6.95 17.85
CA THR A 1037 9.92 7.81 18.25
C THR A 1037 10.37 9.26 18.20
N PHE A 1038 9.46 10.18 17.90
CA PHE A 1038 9.69 11.63 18.01
C PHE A 1038 8.75 12.28 19.01
N GLY A 1039 9.32 13.05 19.94
CA GLY A 1039 8.61 13.92 20.88
C GLY A 1039 8.81 15.40 20.52
N SER A 1040 7.76 16.21 20.64
CA SER A 1040 7.77 17.64 20.34
C SER A 1040 7.02 18.47 21.39
N THR A 1041 7.55 19.64 21.73
CA THR A 1041 6.85 20.64 22.56
C THR A 1041 5.82 21.45 21.77
N GLY A 1042 5.90 21.43 20.44
CA GLY A 1042 5.12 22.22 19.48
C GLY A 1042 3.70 21.71 19.22
N ARG A 1043 3.39 21.45 17.95
CA ARG A 1043 2.10 20.93 17.48
C ARG A 1043 1.99 19.40 17.64
N GLY A 1044 3.12 18.70 17.74
CA GLY A 1044 3.18 17.24 17.65
C GLY A 1044 2.81 16.76 16.25
N SER A 1045 3.25 17.50 15.21
CA SER A 1045 2.88 17.24 13.81
C SER A 1045 3.76 18.08 12.87
N THR A 1046 4.39 17.45 11.88
CA THR A 1046 5.29 18.11 10.92
C THR A 1046 4.58 18.63 9.67
N ILE A 1047 5.25 19.53 8.96
CA ILE A 1047 5.02 19.94 7.57
C ILE A 1047 6.36 20.03 6.83
N ASP A 1048 6.33 20.06 5.50
CA ASP A 1048 7.54 20.20 4.68
C ASP A 1048 8.18 21.59 4.86
N GLY A 1049 9.49 21.59 5.09
CA GLY A 1049 10.33 22.78 5.25
C GLY A 1049 11.07 23.19 3.98
N HIS A 1050 11.64 24.40 4.00
CA HIS A 1050 12.48 24.89 2.91
C HIS A 1050 13.86 24.24 2.92
N GLY A 1051 14.15 23.40 1.93
CA GLY A 1051 15.46 22.79 1.76
C GLY A 1051 15.37 21.49 0.96
N VAL A 1052 16.43 20.69 1.04
CA VAL A 1052 16.45 19.29 0.58
C VAL A 1052 17.28 18.49 1.56
N TYR A 1053 16.73 17.38 2.05
CA TYR A 1053 17.46 16.35 2.79
C TYR A 1053 18.29 15.51 1.83
N GLY A 1054 17.62 14.98 0.82
CA GLY A 1054 18.18 14.06 -0.14
C GLY A 1054 17.15 13.66 -1.17
N TYR A 1055 17.50 12.62 -1.90
CA TYR A 1055 16.78 12.10 -3.04
C TYR A 1055 16.75 10.57 -2.94
N GLY A 1056 15.60 9.97 -3.18
CA GLY A 1056 15.44 8.53 -3.29
C GLY A 1056 15.12 8.17 -4.74
N LYS A 1057 15.73 7.12 -5.29
CA LYS A 1057 15.25 6.59 -6.59
C LYS A 1057 14.00 5.75 -6.30
N ASP A 1058 12.92 5.97 -7.05
CA ASP A 1058 11.75 5.08 -6.97
C ASP A 1058 12.17 3.63 -7.32
N PRO A 1059 11.79 2.60 -6.53
CA PRO A 1059 12.19 1.22 -6.77
C PRO A 1059 11.71 0.60 -8.08
N PHE A 1060 10.69 1.19 -8.72
CA PHE A 1060 10.05 0.72 -9.95
C PHE A 1060 10.49 1.56 -11.16
N ALA A 1061 11.25 2.64 -10.96
CA ALA A 1061 11.74 3.51 -12.01
C ALA A 1061 12.67 2.76 -13.00
N PRO A 1062 12.46 2.96 -14.32
CA PRO A 1062 12.98 2.09 -15.37
C PRO A 1062 14.50 2.06 -15.43
N LYS A 1063 15.10 0.97 -15.95
CA LYS A 1063 16.56 0.79 -15.99
C LYS A 1063 17.32 1.89 -16.76
N ARG A 1064 16.62 2.66 -17.61
CA ARG A 1064 17.12 3.88 -18.28
C ARG A 1064 15.99 4.91 -18.38
N VAL A 1065 16.33 6.19 -18.23
CA VAL A 1065 15.36 7.30 -18.32
C VAL A 1065 15.32 7.93 -19.71
N THR A 1066 14.12 8.14 -20.23
CA THR A 1066 13.85 8.86 -21.49
C THR A 1066 13.70 10.36 -21.24
N SER A 1067 14.84 11.06 -21.14
CA SER A 1067 14.90 12.52 -21.09
C SER A 1067 15.67 13.08 -22.29
N HIS A 1068 15.28 14.26 -22.78
CA HIS A 1068 16.05 15.02 -23.76
C HIS A 1068 17.35 15.57 -23.16
N LEU A 1069 17.39 15.87 -21.85
CA LEU A 1069 18.56 16.40 -21.17
C LEU A 1069 19.65 15.31 -20.99
N ALA A 1070 20.82 15.54 -21.58
CA ALA A 1070 21.97 14.65 -21.41
C ALA A 1070 22.44 14.57 -19.95
N SER A 1071 22.33 15.67 -19.20
CA SER A 1071 22.61 15.74 -17.77
C SER A 1071 21.68 14.84 -16.95
N ALA A 1072 20.37 14.84 -17.23
CA ALA A 1072 19.41 13.94 -16.56
C ALA A 1072 19.74 12.46 -16.82
N ARG A 1073 20.02 12.09 -18.07
CA ARG A 1073 20.40 10.70 -18.42
C ARG A 1073 21.69 10.25 -17.74
N SER A 1074 22.72 11.10 -17.72
CA SER A 1074 24.02 10.81 -17.08
C SER A 1074 23.94 10.78 -15.55
N LEU A 1075 23.16 11.70 -14.94
CA LEU A 1075 22.88 11.70 -13.51
C LEU A 1075 22.11 10.44 -13.09
N TYR A 1076 21.11 10.04 -13.87
CA TYR A 1076 20.35 8.82 -13.58
C TYR A 1076 21.23 7.57 -13.66
N GLN A 1077 22.17 7.50 -14.60
CA GLN A 1077 23.18 6.43 -14.63
C GLN A 1077 24.04 6.44 -13.35
N LYS A 1078 24.61 7.60 -12.95
CA LYS A 1078 25.35 7.77 -11.69
C LYS A 1078 24.53 7.31 -10.47
N ILE A 1079 23.22 7.61 -10.40
CA ILE A 1079 22.34 7.19 -9.29
C ILE A 1079 22.20 5.66 -9.24
N ASN A 1080 21.88 5.01 -10.37
CA ASN A 1080 21.76 3.55 -10.42
C ASN A 1080 23.10 2.85 -10.09
N GLU A 1081 24.23 3.44 -10.49
CA GLU A 1081 25.58 2.89 -10.27
C GLU A 1081 26.10 3.03 -8.83
N ASN A 1082 25.64 4.01 -8.04
CA ASN A 1082 26.26 4.34 -6.74
C ASN A 1082 25.30 4.27 -5.55
N PHE A 1083 23.98 4.41 -5.77
CA PHE A 1083 22.97 4.43 -4.69
C PHE A 1083 21.85 3.41 -4.91
N GLY A 1084 21.52 3.08 -6.16
CA GLY A 1084 20.43 2.15 -6.46
C GLY A 1084 19.09 2.75 -6.05
N THR A 1085 18.51 2.25 -4.95
CA THR A 1085 17.31 2.77 -4.28
C THR A 1085 17.57 3.37 -2.89
N LEU A 1086 18.83 3.38 -2.43
CA LEU A 1086 19.22 4.07 -1.19
C LEU A 1086 19.06 5.58 -1.34
N VAL A 1087 18.77 6.27 -0.23
CA VAL A 1087 18.60 7.73 -0.20
C VAL A 1087 19.96 8.41 -0.20
N PHE A 1088 20.15 9.46 -1.00
CA PHE A 1088 21.44 10.16 -1.14
C PHE A 1088 21.26 11.68 -1.15
N CYS A 1089 22.27 12.43 -0.68
CA CYS A 1089 22.23 13.89 -0.63
C CYS A 1089 23.19 14.55 -1.64
N ARG A 1090 23.13 15.89 -1.72
CA ARG A 1090 23.97 16.68 -2.64
C ARG A 1090 25.47 16.54 -2.36
N ARG A 1091 25.87 16.43 -1.08
CA ARG A 1091 27.27 16.18 -0.69
C ARG A 1091 27.79 14.87 -1.30
N TYR A 1092 26.96 13.84 -1.38
CA TYR A 1092 27.36 12.54 -1.97
C TYR A 1092 27.55 12.64 -3.50
N LEU A 1093 26.70 13.41 -4.20
CA LEU A 1093 26.87 13.66 -5.64
C LEU A 1093 28.16 14.43 -5.95
N GLU A 1094 28.48 15.47 -5.18
CA GLU A 1094 29.68 16.27 -5.40
C GLU A 1094 30.96 15.50 -5.03
N ARG A 1095 30.92 14.66 -3.98
CA ARG A 1095 32.00 13.70 -3.66
C ARG A 1095 32.22 12.66 -4.78
N LEU A 1096 31.17 12.28 -5.52
CA LEU A 1096 31.27 11.47 -6.75
C LEU A 1096 31.71 12.27 -7.99
N GLY A 1097 32.17 13.52 -7.84
CA GLY A 1097 32.61 14.38 -8.94
C GLY A 1097 31.48 14.77 -9.90
N VAL A 1098 30.23 14.77 -9.46
CA VAL A 1098 29.09 15.17 -10.30
C VAL A 1098 28.86 16.67 -10.18
N GLU A 1099 29.16 17.41 -11.24
CA GLU A 1099 28.90 18.85 -11.34
C GLU A 1099 27.52 19.17 -11.93
N ARG A 1100 26.99 20.37 -11.62
CA ARG A 1100 25.84 21.02 -12.31
C ARG A 1100 24.57 20.17 -12.43
N TYR A 1101 24.41 19.19 -11.55
CA TYR A 1101 23.37 18.15 -11.59
C TYR A 1101 21.95 18.68 -11.40
N LEU A 1102 21.75 19.85 -10.76
CA LEU A 1102 20.42 20.35 -10.36
C LEU A 1102 19.39 20.38 -11.50
N ALA A 1103 19.77 20.82 -12.71
CA ALA A 1103 18.87 20.83 -13.86
C ALA A 1103 18.51 19.41 -14.37
N GLY A 1104 19.41 18.45 -14.19
CA GLY A 1104 19.13 17.03 -14.42
C GLY A 1104 18.23 16.46 -13.32
N MET A 1105 18.54 16.76 -12.05
CA MET A 1105 17.81 16.28 -10.88
C MET A 1105 16.35 16.74 -10.89
N ASN A 1106 16.11 18.03 -11.09
CA ASN A 1106 14.75 18.57 -11.18
C ASN A 1106 13.93 17.91 -12.30
N ASN A 1107 14.58 17.47 -13.39
CA ASN A 1107 13.91 16.75 -14.45
C ASN A 1107 13.62 15.28 -14.10
N LEU A 1108 14.51 14.60 -13.35
CA LEU A 1108 14.23 13.26 -12.83
C LEU A 1108 13.08 13.28 -11.81
N VAL A 1109 13.04 14.30 -10.95
CA VAL A 1109 11.93 14.54 -10.01
C VAL A 1109 10.63 14.85 -10.76
N SER A 1110 10.65 15.73 -11.77
CA SER A 1110 9.48 16.01 -12.62
C SER A 1110 9.05 14.83 -13.52
N GLN A 1111 9.76 13.70 -13.48
CA GLN A 1111 9.42 12.46 -14.18
C GLN A 1111 8.99 11.34 -13.21
N GLY A 1112 8.94 11.61 -11.89
CA GLY A 1112 8.57 10.62 -10.87
C GLY A 1112 9.58 9.47 -10.70
N VAL A 1113 10.77 9.54 -11.31
CA VAL A 1113 11.79 8.48 -11.23
C VAL A 1113 12.78 8.68 -10.08
N VAL A 1114 12.75 9.86 -9.45
CA VAL A 1114 13.50 10.21 -8.25
C VAL A 1114 12.58 11.06 -7.36
N GLU A 1115 12.36 10.64 -6.12
CA GLU A 1115 11.69 11.41 -5.09
C GLU A 1115 12.68 12.41 -4.44
N MET A 1116 12.17 13.53 -3.92
CA MET A 1116 12.96 14.54 -3.21
C MET A 1116 12.40 14.72 -1.81
N TYR A 1117 13.20 14.44 -0.78
CA TYR A 1117 12.78 14.56 0.61
C TYR A 1117 13.09 15.96 1.15
N PRO A 1118 12.10 16.71 1.66
CA PRO A 1118 12.31 17.97 2.36
C PRO A 1118 12.62 17.74 3.86
N PRO A 1119 13.22 18.73 4.55
CA PRO A 1119 13.25 18.77 6.01
C PRO A 1119 11.85 18.80 6.60
N LEU A 1120 11.61 18.12 7.72
CA LEU A 1120 10.28 18.00 8.32
C LEU A 1120 10.18 18.87 9.57
N MET A 1121 9.27 19.84 9.56
CA MET A 1121 9.23 20.95 10.52
C MET A 1121 7.97 20.94 11.39
N ASP A 1122 8.12 21.00 12.72
CA ASP A 1122 7.08 21.49 13.62
C ASP A 1122 7.16 23.04 13.72
N ILE A 1123 6.26 23.68 14.44
CA ILE A 1123 6.12 25.14 14.54
C ILE A 1123 7.41 25.82 15.05
N GLU A 1124 7.70 26.99 14.50
CA GLU A 1124 8.87 27.80 14.88
C GLU A 1124 8.89 28.09 16.40
N GLY A 1125 10.08 28.01 17.01
CA GLY A 1125 10.25 28.13 18.46
C GLY A 1125 9.83 26.92 19.29
N SER A 1126 9.45 25.80 18.68
CA SER A 1126 9.34 24.50 19.37
C SER A 1126 10.64 23.71 19.33
N TYR A 1127 10.70 22.65 20.14
CA TYR A 1127 11.85 21.75 20.24
C TYR A 1127 11.38 20.31 20.13
N SER A 1128 12.21 19.48 19.51
CA SER A 1128 11.93 18.06 19.26
C SER A 1128 13.15 17.18 19.46
N ALA A 1129 12.91 15.94 19.88
CA ALA A 1129 13.92 14.89 20.08
C ALA A 1129 13.49 13.58 19.37
N GLN A 1130 14.48 12.78 18.99
CA GLN A 1130 14.42 11.44 18.36
C GLN A 1130 15.34 10.47 19.12
N PHE A 1131 14.92 9.22 19.26
CA PHE A 1131 15.78 8.08 19.60
C PHE A 1131 15.29 6.86 18.82
N GLU A 1132 16.21 6.02 18.33
CA GLU A 1132 15.85 4.96 17.39
C GLU A 1132 16.80 3.75 17.36
N HIS A 1133 16.22 2.56 17.20
CA HIS A 1133 16.94 1.33 16.94
C HIS A 1133 16.30 0.46 15.86
N THR A 1134 17.12 -0.03 14.92
CA THR A 1134 16.83 -1.26 14.18
C THR A 1134 16.80 -2.47 15.13
N PHE A 1135 15.76 -3.30 15.00
CA PHE A 1135 15.63 -4.61 15.62
C PHE A 1135 15.16 -5.70 14.63
N LEU A 1136 15.53 -6.95 14.92
CA LEU A 1136 15.24 -8.14 14.11
C LEU A 1136 14.21 -9.04 14.83
N LEU A 1137 13.16 -9.49 14.14
CA LEU A 1137 12.18 -10.46 14.66
C LEU A 1137 12.56 -11.89 14.24
N ARG A 1138 13.60 -12.43 14.88
CA ARG A 1138 14.09 -13.81 14.68
C ARG A 1138 13.11 -14.83 15.30
N GLU A 1139 13.19 -16.10 14.93
CA GLU A 1139 12.40 -17.17 15.57
C GLU A 1139 12.88 -17.36 17.02
N SER A 1140 14.20 -17.42 17.19
CA SER A 1140 14.92 -17.58 18.45
C SER A 1140 14.73 -16.44 19.47
N GLY A 1141 14.27 -15.27 19.02
CA GLY A 1141 14.04 -14.10 19.87
C GLY A 1141 14.04 -12.79 19.07
N LYS A 1142 14.15 -11.66 19.77
CA LYS A 1142 14.25 -10.33 19.16
C LYS A 1142 15.66 -9.79 19.39
N GLU A 1143 16.39 -9.44 18.33
CA GLU A 1143 17.74 -8.87 18.43
C GLU A 1143 17.71 -7.37 18.09
N ILE A 1144 17.93 -6.51 19.09
CA ILE A 1144 18.07 -5.07 18.91
C ILE A 1144 19.51 -4.82 18.46
N ILE A 1145 19.76 -5.11 17.17
CA ILE A 1145 21.10 -5.19 16.58
C ILE A 1145 21.92 -3.90 16.73
N SER A 1146 21.23 -2.76 16.74
CA SER A 1146 21.79 -1.41 16.88
C SER A 1146 21.99 -0.92 18.32
N ARG A 1147 21.66 -1.74 19.34
CA ARG A 1147 21.92 -1.39 20.75
C ARG A 1147 23.42 -1.19 20.99
N GLY A 1148 23.77 -0.29 21.91
CA GLY A 1148 25.10 -0.12 22.48
C GLY A 1148 24.99 0.32 23.95
N ASP A 1149 26.10 0.69 24.57
CA ASP A 1149 26.15 1.10 25.98
C ASP A 1149 25.58 2.53 26.23
N ASP A 1150 25.10 3.20 25.17
CA ASP A 1150 24.79 4.63 25.14
C ASP A 1150 23.29 5.01 25.11
N TYR A 1151 22.40 4.20 24.50
CA TYR A 1151 20.94 4.43 24.52
C TYR A 1151 20.06 3.19 24.26
#